data_AF-A0A8H5FU90-F1
#
_entry.id   AF-A0A8H5FU90-F1
#
_cell.length_a   1.000
_cell.length_b   1.000
_cell.length_c   1.000
_cell.angle_alpha   90.00
_cell.angle_beta   90.00
_cell.angle_gamma   90.00
#
_symmetry.space_group_name_H-M   'P 1'
#
loop_
_entity.id
_entity.type
_entity.pdbx_description
1 polymer ?
#
loop_
_entity_poly.entity_id
_entity_poly.type
_entity_poly.pdbx_seq_one_letter_code
_entity_poly.pdbx_strand_id
1 'polypeptide(L)'
;MAAFFFSSPIDVDIKLEGEDARKQMELKTEKEKVVSCPVYYDGDSVSGTVSIHVRDGKKVVHEGIKVEFVGSIELFYDRGHHHEFLSLSQELAAPGEMRQAQTYEFNFKNVEKQYESYQGINVKLRYFVRVSISRRMAEVNKEKDIWVHSFRMPPDSNNSIKMEVGIEDCLHIEFEYNKSKYHLKDVIVGKIYFLLVRIKIKHMELSIIRRETTGSPPNQYNESETITKFEIMDGAPVRASIATFSPEQEEQSWSNTAMWPFGSSYPEVAFHELHEKYDYIIVGGGTAGCVLANRLSALPDKTVLLVERGPVADTWASRVPLLSSDFSGGTGNQRRLTEYQPELGRQLELVNGSALGGSSRINQMLYTRGVQREYDIWAESGCEGWAWKDVEPFFKKSERSLEEVDDPGCHGKDGEWRNRSGPLFFPSYHQVLASCKKIGLPFIDDINSTKNSPFGCAQLHFTRDENQYRNSTYHAFLPAKLVKQRRNLHILTDAVVEKVVVGQQNTGTFAEGVEIASRTSTKRRTVMSEHEIVLCGGAFGSPQLLMLSGIGPSEHLREHGIQVIKDLPAVGDNLQDHLGVSIAYRIPMDHSLVSVEKSPWLFLTHLFYWLIWGTGMFLAPVLQLAVFFSSSMLNSEGLPTETKPLDPDTLPDIELIPMAYYGFSSEFDRSRGVFSFMSMLLHPQSTGNLRLTSATPDAPLMIDPKYLSNADDFEPLRAGLKLALRIGEDMRGRGHPLENWEAEMPQGEDDESMDNFIRRRSRTTYHYSSTCRMGPHEDIPGGGAVVDEQLKVFGVRGLRVADASVLPWVLGVHLQAPVVMVAEKCADMILHPKRE
;
A
#
# COMPACT_ATOMS: atom_id res chain seq x y z
N MET A 1 -45.44 58.48 -29.25
CA MET A 1 -44.78 59.73 -29.69
C MET A 1 -43.29 59.47 -29.74
N ALA A 2 -42.68 59.68 -30.91
CA ALA A 2 -41.29 59.36 -31.19
C ALA A 2 -40.34 60.23 -30.35
N ALA A 3 -39.52 59.61 -29.51
CA ALA A 3 -38.34 60.24 -28.95
C ALA A 3 -37.28 60.30 -30.07
N PHE A 4 -37.18 61.47 -30.73
CA PHE A 4 -36.07 61.81 -31.59
C PHE A 4 -34.76 61.69 -30.79
N PHE A 5 -33.94 60.68 -31.11
CA PHE A 5 -32.54 60.66 -30.68
C PHE A 5 -31.81 61.80 -31.40
N PHE A 6 -31.66 62.95 -30.74
CA PHE A 6 -30.73 63.98 -31.17
C PHE A 6 -29.31 63.43 -31.02
N SER A 7 -28.70 62.95 -32.11
CA SER A 7 -27.27 62.65 -32.12
C SER A 7 -26.48 63.94 -31.85
N SER A 8 -25.53 63.91 -30.92
CA SER A 8 -24.66 65.07 -30.63
C SER A 8 -24.05 65.62 -31.92
N PRO A 9 -24.05 66.95 -32.15
CA PRO A 9 -23.43 67.57 -33.32
C PRO A 9 -21.89 67.52 -33.28
N ILE A 10 -21.32 66.84 -32.28
CA ILE A 10 -19.89 66.75 -32.02
C ILE A 10 -19.52 65.29 -31.87
N ASP A 11 -18.44 64.89 -32.55
CA ASP A 11 -17.76 63.62 -32.34
C ASP A 11 -16.43 63.85 -31.62
N VAL A 12 -16.12 63.04 -30.62
CA VAL A 12 -14.91 63.19 -29.79
C VAL A 12 -14.12 61.90 -29.89
N ASP A 13 -12.88 62.03 -30.36
CA ASP A 13 -11.91 60.94 -30.40
C ASP A 13 -10.77 61.20 -29.40
N ILE A 14 -10.41 60.16 -28.65
CA ILE A 14 -9.35 60.22 -27.64
C ILE A 14 -8.29 59.22 -28.08
N LYS A 15 -7.08 59.72 -28.35
CA LYS A 15 -5.94 58.87 -28.71
C LYS A 15 -4.85 59.01 -27.66
N LEU A 16 -4.52 57.92 -26.99
CA LEU A 16 -3.50 57.89 -25.95
C LEU A 16 -2.13 57.71 -26.60
N GLU A 17 -1.13 58.37 -26.02
CA GLU A 17 0.24 58.31 -26.52
C GLU A 17 0.82 56.90 -26.35
N GLY A 18 1.29 56.31 -27.46
CA GLY A 18 1.89 54.97 -27.47
C GLY A 18 0.92 53.81 -27.23
N GLU A 19 -0.40 54.01 -27.38
CA GLU A 19 -1.40 52.99 -27.05
C GLU A 19 -1.21 51.66 -27.80
N ASP A 20 -0.82 51.70 -29.07
CA ASP A 20 -0.59 50.50 -29.90
C ASP A 20 0.66 49.71 -29.48
N ALA A 21 1.62 50.35 -28.82
CA ALA A 21 2.87 49.73 -28.36
C ALA A 21 2.75 49.17 -26.94
N ARG A 22 1.68 49.51 -26.21
CA ARG A 22 1.43 49.02 -24.85
C ARG A 22 0.80 47.63 -24.89
N LYS A 23 1.10 46.83 -23.86
CA LYS A 23 0.37 45.59 -23.61
C LYS A 23 -1.12 45.89 -23.55
N GLN A 24 -1.91 45.06 -24.20
CA GLN A 24 -3.36 45.19 -24.25
C GLN A 24 -4.03 44.25 -23.25
N MET A 25 -5.15 44.68 -22.66
CA MET A 25 -6.04 43.87 -21.83
C MET A 25 -7.40 43.77 -22.49
N GLU A 26 -7.93 42.56 -22.59
CA GLU A 26 -9.26 42.30 -23.14
C GLU A 26 -10.33 42.37 -22.03
N LEU A 27 -11.30 43.26 -22.20
CA LEU A 27 -12.41 43.47 -21.27
C LEU A 27 -13.71 42.99 -21.89
N LYS A 28 -14.46 42.14 -21.17
CA LYS A 28 -15.84 41.79 -21.52
C LYS A 28 -16.76 42.91 -21.06
N THR A 29 -17.46 43.54 -22.00
CA THR A 29 -18.50 44.55 -21.72
C THR A 29 -19.83 43.89 -21.36
N GLU A 30 -20.76 44.64 -20.78
CA GLU A 30 -22.12 44.17 -20.40
C GLU A 30 -22.93 43.57 -21.56
N LYS A 31 -22.53 43.81 -22.82
CA LYS A 31 -23.17 43.26 -24.03
C LYS A 31 -22.40 42.08 -24.63
N GLU A 32 -21.56 41.42 -23.83
CA GLU A 32 -20.64 40.32 -24.22
C GLU A 32 -19.63 40.67 -25.32
N LYS A 33 -19.51 41.95 -25.68
CA LYS A 33 -18.51 42.41 -26.64
C LYS A 33 -17.16 42.57 -25.93
N VAL A 34 -16.11 41.99 -26.50
CA VAL A 34 -14.73 42.14 -26.02
C VAL A 34 -14.17 43.47 -26.54
N VAL A 35 -13.63 44.29 -25.64
CA VAL A 35 -12.97 45.57 -25.95
C VAL A 35 -11.55 45.53 -25.39
N SER A 36 -10.57 45.90 -26.20
CA SER A 36 -9.17 45.99 -25.79
C SER A 36 -8.85 47.37 -25.22
N CYS A 37 -8.11 47.44 -24.12
CA CYS A 37 -7.57 48.68 -23.60
C CYS A 37 -6.07 48.57 -23.26
N PRO A 38 -5.31 49.68 -23.38
CA PRO A 38 -3.88 49.69 -23.09
C PRO A 38 -3.61 49.59 -21.58
N VAL A 39 -2.56 48.84 -21.23
CA VAL A 39 -2.10 48.68 -19.85
C VAL A 39 -1.14 49.80 -19.46
N TYR A 40 -1.40 50.41 -18.30
CA TYR A 40 -0.59 51.43 -17.64
C TYR A 40 -0.13 50.92 -16.28
N TYR A 41 1.08 51.30 -15.89
CA TYR A 41 1.62 51.01 -14.57
C TYR A 41 1.49 52.22 -13.65
N ASP A 42 1.67 51.99 -12.34
CA ASP A 42 1.75 53.07 -11.38
C ASP A 42 2.93 54.00 -11.69
N GLY A 43 2.72 55.31 -11.57
CA GLY A 43 3.69 56.33 -11.96
C GLY A 43 3.75 56.62 -13.46
N ASP A 44 3.13 55.83 -14.35
CA ASP A 44 3.08 56.17 -15.78
C ASP A 44 2.37 57.52 -16.00
N SER A 45 2.90 58.36 -16.87
CA SER A 45 2.17 59.54 -17.35
C SER A 45 1.01 59.11 -18.26
N VAL A 46 -0.11 59.83 -18.18
CA VAL A 46 -1.27 59.63 -19.06
C VAL A 46 -1.39 60.86 -19.95
N SER A 47 -0.90 60.74 -21.17
CA SER A 47 -0.87 61.79 -22.19
C SER A 47 -1.50 61.31 -23.48
N GLY A 48 -1.94 62.26 -24.30
CA GLY A 48 -2.55 61.97 -25.58
C GLY A 48 -3.13 63.20 -26.25
N THR A 49 -3.96 62.93 -27.25
CA THR A 49 -4.66 63.94 -28.03
C THR A 49 -6.16 63.72 -27.97
N VAL A 50 -6.90 64.83 -27.92
CA VAL A 50 -8.36 64.85 -28.00
C VAL A 50 -8.73 65.59 -29.28
N SER A 51 -9.33 64.88 -30.23
CA SER A 51 -9.79 65.45 -31.50
C SER A 51 -11.31 65.59 -31.49
N ILE A 52 -11.77 66.83 -31.58
CA ILE A 52 -13.19 67.19 -31.54
C ILE A 52 -13.62 67.57 -32.94
N HIS A 53 -14.54 66.81 -33.51
CA HIS A 53 -15.06 66.98 -34.87
C HIS A 53 -16.48 67.51 -34.82
N VAL A 54 -16.75 68.60 -35.55
CA VAL A 54 -18.09 69.20 -35.65
C VAL A 54 -18.81 68.64 -36.87
N ARG A 55 -19.95 67.97 -36.66
CA ARG A 55 -20.77 67.40 -37.74
C ARG A 55 -21.50 68.51 -38.50
N ASP A 56 -21.58 68.37 -39.82
CA ASP A 56 -22.31 69.26 -40.75
C ASP A 56 -21.88 70.73 -40.80
N GLY A 57 -20.67 71.08 -40.35
CA GLY A 57 -20.15 72.46 -40.40
C GLY A 57 -20.95 73.49 -39.59
N LYS A 58 -21.87 73.03 -38.72
CA LYS A 58 -22.71 73.87 -37.88
C LYS A 58 -21.88 74.47 -36.75
N LYS A 59 -22.04 75.76 -36.48
CA LYS A 59 -21.35 76.45 -35.37
C LYS A 59 -21.76 75.84 -34.02
N VAL A 60 -20.78 75.34 -33.26
CA VAL A 60 -20.96 74.85 -31.89
C VAL A 60 -20.40 75.88 -30.92
N VAL A 61 -21.24 76.37 -30.03
CA VAL A 61 -20.81 77.22 -28.89
C VAL A 61 -20.64 76.31 -27.67
N HIS A 62 -19.50 76.39 -27.01
CA HIS A 62 -19.19 75.68 -25.77
C HIS A 62 -18.77 76.66 -24.67
N GLU A 63 -19.05 76.31 -23.43
CA GLU A 63 -18.70 77.06 -22.22
C GLU A 63 -17.38 76.58 -21.60
N GLY A 64 -16.72 75.61 -22.25
CA GLY A 64 -15.41 75.10 -21.85
C GLY A 64 -15.21 73.68 -22.35
N ILE A 65 -13.96 73.31 -22.58
CA ILE A 65 -13.57 71.93 -22.90
C ILE A 65 -12.55 71.52 -21.86
N LYS A 66 -12.85 70.45 -21.13
CA LYS A 66 -11.93 69.86 -20.15
C LYS A 66 -11.67 68.40 -20.48
N VAL A 67 -10.49 67.95 -20.14
CA VAL A 67 -10.15 66.54 -20.06
C VAL A 67 -9.84 66.20 -18.62
N GLU A 68 -10.32 65.05 -18.20
CA GLU A 68 -10.16 64.52 -16.86
C GLU A 68 -9.56 63.11 -16.95
N PHE A 69 -8.60 62.81 -16.09
CA PHE A 69 -8.17 61.44 -15.84
C PHE A 69 -8.77 61.01 -14.51
N VAL A 70 -9.65 60.01 -14.58
CA VAL A 70 -10.51 59.59 -13.48
C VAL A 70 -10.21 58.15 -13.12
N GLY A 71 -10.07 57.89 -11.83
CA GLY A 71 -10.11 56.56 -11.23
C GLY A 71 -11.37 56.42 -10.39
N SER A 72 -12.20 55.43 -10.70
CA SER A 72 -13.52 55.26 -10.10
C SER A 72 -13.75 53.83 -9.61
N ILE A 73 -14.44 53.73 -8.47
CA ILE A 73 -15.04 52.48 -7.98
C ILE A 73 -16.54 52.54 -8.31
N GLU A 74 -16.99 51.62 -9.15
CA GLU A 74 -18.39 51.43 -9.53
C GLU A 74 -18.93 50.17 -8.83
N LEU A 75 -20.05 50.30 -8.13
CA LEU A 75 -20.72 49.19 -7.45
C LEU A 75 -21.99 48.83 -8.22
N PHE A 76 -22.12 47.58 -8.68
CA PHE A 76 -23.21 47.21 -9.59
C PHE A 76 -24.61 47.23 -8.95
N TYR A 77 -24.69 47.08 -7.63
CA TYR A 77 -25.94 47.19 -6.87
C TYR A 77 -26.37 48.63 -6.59
N ASP A 78 -25.44 49.60 -6.65
CA ASP A 78 -25.71 51.02 -6.45
C ASP A 78 -25.40 51.80 -7.74
N ARG A 79 -26.24 51.57 -8.75
CA ARG A 79 -26.09 52.13 -10.11
C ARG A 79 -26.11 53.67 -10.17
N GLY A 80 -26.29 54.36 -9.05
CA GLY A 80 -26.30 55.83 -8.95
C GLY A 80 -25.06 56.44 -8.28
N HIS A 81 -24.31 55.68 -7.48
CA HIS A 81 -23.12 56.20 -6.79
C HIS A 81 -21.85 55.52 -7.27
N HIS A 82 -21.02 56.31 -7.96
CA HIS A 82 -19.63 55.98 -8.25
C HIS A 82 -18.73 56.78 -7.31
N HIS A 83 -17.71 56.13 -6.77
CA HIS A 83 -16.72 56.79 -5.91
C HIS A 83 -15.47 57.09 -6.73
N GLU A 84 -15.31 58.34 -7.16
CA GLU A 84 -14.08 58.82 -7.78
C GLU A 84 -12.99 58.95 -6.70
N PHE A 85 -11.95 58.13 -6.76
CA PHE A 85 -10.80 58.21 -5.86
C PHE A 85 -9.61 58.96 -6.49
N LEU A 86 -9.62 59.14 -7.81
CA LEU A 86 -8.66 59.93 -8.55
C LEU A 86 -9.42 60.79 -9.54
N SER A 87 -9.15 62.09 -9.56
CA SER A 87 -9.72 63.02 -10.53
C SER A 87 -8.70 64.14 -10.78
N LEU A 88 -8.04 64.08 -11.92
CA LEU A 88 -7.12 65.12 -12.39
C LEU A 88 -7.74 65.79 -13.61
N SER A 89 -7.74 67.11 -13.67
CA SER A 89 -8.35 67.84 -14.78
C SER A 89 -7.35 68.80 -15.45
N GLN A 90 -7.51 68.95 -16.76
CA GLN A 90 -6.82 69.95 -17.57
C GLN A 90 -7.85 70.65 -18.44
N GLU A 91 -7.90 71.98 -18.36
CA GLU A 91 -8.71 72.79 -19.28
C GLU A 91 -8.01 72.83 -20.65
N LEU A 92 -8.72 72.39 -21.69
CA LEU A 92 -8.21 72.34 -23.06
C LEU A 92 -8.59 73.59 -23.85
N ALA A 93 -9.76 74.17 -23.56
CA ALA A 93 -10.20 75.43 -24.14
C ALA A 93 -11.19 76.17 -23.23
N ALA A 94 -10.98 77.48 -23.11
CA ALA A 94 -11.93 78.42 -22.50
C ALA A 94 -13.24 78.52 -23.32
N PRO A 95 -14.32 79.11 -22.77
CA PRO A 95 -15.57 79.33 -23.51
C PRO A 95 -15.34 79.92 -24.91
N GLY A 96 -15.95 79.32 -25.93
CA GLY A 96 -15.64 79.64 -27.31
C GLY A 96 -16.58 79.03 -28.34
N GLU A 97 -16.22 79.23 -29.61
CA GLU A 97 -17.00 78.75 -30.75
C GLU A 97 -16.13 77.89 -31.66
N MET A 98 -16.67 76.74 -32.06
CA MET A 98 -16.00 75.78 -32.93
C MET A 98 -16.79 75.60 -34.24
N ARG A 99 -16.10 75.69 -35.37
CA ARG A 99 -16.65 75.48 -36.72
C ARG A 99 -15.94 74.38 -37.51
N GLN A 100 -14.72 74.05 -37.14
CA GLN A 100 -13.86 73.04 -37.76
C GLN A 100 -13.33 72.11 -36.67
N ALA A 101 -12.80 70.95 -37.07
CA ALA A 101 -12.20 70.03 -36.12
C ALA A 101 -11.00 70.68 -35.42
N GLN A 102 -10.93 70.54 -34.09
CA GLN A 102 -9.80 71.01 -33.29
C GLN A 102 -9.21 69.84 -32.51
N THR A 103 -7.89 69.81 -32.39
CA THR A 103 -7.17 68.80 -31.62
C THR A 103 -6.40 69.48 -30.50
N TYR A 104 -6.53 68.92 -29.30
CA TYR A 104 -5.87 69.43 -28.10
C TYR A 104 -4.99 68.35 -27.50
N GLU A 105 -3.83 68.73 -27.00
CA GLU A 105 -2.93 67.84 -26.28
C GLU A 105 -3.22 67.90 -24.78
N PHE A 106 -3.12 66.76 -24.12
CA PHE A 106 -3.20 66.68 -22.67
C PHE A 106 -2.08 65.83 -22.11
N ASN A 107 -1.66 66.15 -20.89
CA ASN A 107 -0.59 65.42 -20.23
C ASN A 107 -0.74 65.47 -18.71
N PHE A 108 -1.14 64.34 -18.14
CA PHE A 108 -1.07 64.11 -16.70
C PHE A 108 0.25 63.40 -16.40
N LYS A 109 1.23 64.15 -15.89
CA LYS A 109 2.58 63.64 -15.64
C LYS A 109 2.66 62.84 -14.34
N ASN A 110 3.35 61.70 -14.40
CA ASN A 110 3.70 60.84 -13.26
C ASN A 110 2.53 60.55 -12.32
N VAL A 111 1.40 60.14 -12.88
CA VAL A 111 0.17 59.97 -12.10
C VAL A 111 0.27 58.74 -11.22
N GLU A 112 0.13 58.96 -9.91
CA GLU A 112 -0.03 57.90 -8.91
C GLU A 112 -1.39 57.22 -9.12
N LYS A 113 -1.36 55.94 -9.45
CA LYS A 113 -2.55 55.11 -9.66
C LYS A 113 -2.69 54.21 -8.44
N GLN A 114 -3.43 54.73 -7.46
CA GLN A 114 -3.55 54.18 -6.11
C GLN A 114 -3.98 52.71 -6.04
N TYR A 115 -4.79 52.25 -7.00
CA TYR A 115 -5.39 50.92 -7.03
C TYR A 115 -5.16 50.24 -8.38
N GLU A 116 -5.19 48.91 -8.38
CA GLU A 116 -5.20 48.13 -9.62
C GLU A 116 -6.61 48.18 -10.25
N SER A 117 -6.69 48.15 -11.59
CA SER A 117 -7.98 47.94 -12.25
C SER A 117 -8.49 46.53 -11.95
N TYR A 118 -9.77 46.44 -11.64
CA TYR A 118 -10.40 45.19 -11.22
C TYR A 118 -11.83 45.12 -11.75
N GLN A 119 -12.18 43.98 -12.34
CA GLN A 119 -13.55 43.71 -12.79
C GLN A 119 -14.06 42.48 -12.04
N GLY A 120 -14.80 42.75 -10.98
CA GLY A 120 -15.38 41.78 -10.07
C GLY A 120 -16.82 41.42 -10.40
N ILE A 121 -17.47 40.76 -9.45
CA ILE A 121 -18.88 40.32 -9.57
C ILE A 121 -19.83 41.46 -9.19
N ASN A 122 -19.48 42.25 -8.18
CA ASN A 122 -20.26 43.36 -7.61
C ASN A 122 -19.54 44.72 -7.69
N VAL A 123 -18.23 44.73 -7.94
CA VAL A 123 -17.45 45.97 -8.06
C VAL A 123 -16.57 46.01 -9.30
N LYS A 124 -16.46 47.20 -9.87
CA LYS A 124 -15.53 47.53 -10.95
C LYS A 124 -14.66 48.71 -10.54
N LEU A 125 -13.36 48.49 -10.42
CA LEU A 125 -12.36 49.54 -10.32
C LEU A 125 -11.81 49.81 -11.71
N ARG A 126 -12.03 51.02 -12.22
CA ARG A 126 -11.59 51.40 -13.57
C ARG A 126 -10.91 52.75 -13.56
N TYR A 127 -10.03 52.93 -14.54
CA TYR A 127 -9.40 54.20 -14.86
C TYR A 127 -9.75 54.57 -16.30
N PHE A 128 -10.10 55.83 -16.52
CA PHE A 128 -10.47 56.31 -17.84
C PHE A 128 -10.13 57.78 -18.02
N VAL A 129 -9.91 58.17 -19.27
CA VAL A 129 -9.84 59.57 -19.67
C VAL A 129 -11.23 59.99 -20.11
N ARG A 130 -11.78 61.03 -19.45
CA ARG A 130 -13.08 61.63 -19.75
C ARG A 130 -12.87 63.01 -20.37
N VAL A 131 -13.43 63.23 -21.55
CA VAL A 131 -13.50 64.56 -22.17
C VAL A 131 -14.91 65.08 -22.02
N SER A 132 -15.04 66.26 -21.42
CA SER A 132 -16.31 66.95 -21.19
C SER A 132 -16.34 68.27 -21.94
N ILE A 133 -17.36 68.44 -22.77
CA ILE A 133 -17.64 69.69 -23.50
C ILE A 133 -18.92 70.28 -22.94
N SER A 134 -18.77 71.33 -22.14
CA SER A 134 -19.90 72.06 -21.54
C SER A 134 -20.59 72.91 -22.61
N ARG A 135 -21.91 72.80 -22.76
CA ARG A 135 -22.70 73.65 -23.64
C ARG A 135 -23.96 74.08 -22.92
N ARG A 136 -24.47 75.26 -23.26
CA ARG A 136 -25.65 75.89 -22.65
C ARG A 136 -26.89 75.00 -22.48
N MET A 137 -27.06 73.97 -23.32
CA MET A 137 -28.23 73.07 -23.28
C MET A 137 -27.91 71.61 -22.93
N ALA A 138 -26.66 71.15 -23.08
CA ALA A 138 -26.28 69.75 -22.84
C ALA A 138 -24.76 69.61 -22.76
N GLU A 139 -24.29 68.79 -21.83
CA GLU A 139 -22.88 68.38 -21.75
C GLU A 139 -22.63 67.16 -22.66
N VAL A 140 -21.50 67.14 -23.36
CA VAL A 140 -21.06 65.98 -24.15
C VAL A 140 -19.88 65.35 -23.44
N ASN A 141 -20.03 64.09 -23.03
CA ASN A 141 -18.99 63.30 -22.35
C ASN A 141 -18.54 62.13 -23.23
N LYS A 142 -17.22 61.96 -23.36
CA LYS A 142 -16.59 60.80 -24.02
C LYS A 142 -15.54 60.20 -23.10
N GLU A 143 -15.58 58.89 -22.92
CA GLU A 143 -14.64 58.15 -22.08
C GLU A 143 -13.79 57.19 -22.91
N LYS A 144 -12.53 57.01 -22.50
CA LYS A 144 -11.64 55.95 -22.98
C LYS A 144 -10.97 55.27 -21.79
N ASP A 145 -11.25 53.97 -21.64
CA ASP A 145 -10.70 53.15 -20.56
C ASP A 145 -9.20 52.85 -20.76
N ILE A 146 -8.49 52.76 -19.65
CA ILE A 146 -7.16 52.17 -19.55
C ILE A 146 -7.15 51.10 -18.46
N TRP A 147 -6.29 50.09 -18.60
CA TRP A 147 -6.12 49.09 -17.56
C TRP A 147 -4.90 49.42 -16.71
N VAL A 148 -5.09 49.58 -15.41
CA VAL A 148 -3.98 49.83 -14.48
C VAL A 148 -3.54 48.53 -13.87
N HIS A 149 -2.24 48.21 -14.00
CA HIS A 149 -1.59 47.12 -13.29
C HIS A 149 -0.58 47.68 -12.28
N SER A 150 -0.83 47.51 -10.99
CA SER A 150 0.09 47.94 -9.94
C SER A 150 1.01 46.78 -9.56
N PHE A 151 2.29 46.85 -9.93
CA PHE A 151 3.27 45.82 -9.57
C PHE A 151 3.72 46.03 -8.13
N ARG A 152 2.86 45.72 -7.16
CA ARG A 152 3.27 45.65 -5.75
C ARG A 152 3.79 44.24 -5.51
N MET A 153 5.08 44.11 -5.16
CA MET A 153 5.54 42.87 -4.52
C MET A 153 4.65 42.65 -3.29
N PRO A 154 3.94 41.52 -3.19
CA PRO A 154 3.24 41.19 -1.97
C PRO A 154 4.25 41.27 -0.83
N PRO A 155 3.93 41.90 0.31
CA PRO A 155 4.81 41.82 1.46
C PRO A 155 5.02 40.34 1.81
N ASP A 156 6.27 39.93 2.03
CA ASP A 156 6.62 38.56 2.45
C ASP A 156 6.03 38.29 3.84
N SER A 157 4.77 37.86 3.89
CA SER A 157 4.17 37.31 5.10
C SER A 157 4.31 35.80 5.05
N ASN A 158 5.40 35.31 5.63
CA ASN A 158 5.73 33.88 5.70
C ASN A 158 5.16 33.20 6.95
N ASN A 159 4.00 33.66 7.42
CA ASN A 159 3.34 33.07 8.57
C ASN A 159 2.44 31.94 8.08
N SER A 160 2.62 30.74 8.64
CA SER A 160 1.69 29.63 8.43
C SER A 160 0.33 29.99 9.01
N ILE A 161 -0.73 29.89 8.21
CA ILE A 161 -2.09 29.95 8.76
C ILE A 161 -2.39 28.57 9.32
N LYS A 162 -2.65 28.52 10.62
CA LYS A 162 -3.30 27.40 11.28
C LYS A 162 -4.72 27.81 11.61
N MET A 163 -5.68 27.09 11.06
CA MET A 163 -7.09 27.31 11.34
C MET A 163 -7.66 26.03 11.92
N GLU A 164 -8.11 26.11 13.17
CA GLU A 164 -8.81 25.04 13.86
C GLU A 164 -10.30 25.35 13.78
N VAL A 165 -11.07 24.44 13.19
CA VAL A 165 -12.54 24.51 13.20
C VAL A 165 -13.03 23.37 14.07
N GLY A 166 -13.49 23.69 15.28
CA GLY A 166 -14.13 22.75 16.20
C GLY A 166 -15.61 23.08 16.31
N ILE A 167 -16.47 22.08 16.13
CA ILE A 167 -17.89 22.15 16.51
C ILE A 167 -18.07 21.13 17.64
N GLU A 168 -18.81 21.50 18.68
CA GLU A 168 -19.15 20.59 19.78
C GLU A 168 -19.76 19.30 19.19
N ASP A 169 -19.09 18.17 19.47
CA ASP A 169 -19.32 16.80 18.97
C ASP A 169 -18.80 16.40 17.56
N CYS A 170 -17.94 17.16 16.88
CA CYS A 170 -17.51 16.83 15.50
C CYS A 170 -16.05 17.18 15.13
N LEU A 171 -15.42 16.27 14.35
CA LEU A 171 -14.29 16.43 13.42
C LEU A 171 -13.39 17.66 13.61
N HIS A 172 -12.19 17.47 14.18
CA HIS A 172 -11.17 18.52 14.20
C HIS A 172 -10.38 18.48 12.88
N ILE A 173 -10.44 19.57 12.12
CA ILE A 173 -9.66 19.75 10.89
C ILE A 173 -8.65 20.86 11.13
N GLU A 174 -7.35 20.51 11.11
CA GLU A 174 -6.27 21.49 11.10
C GLU A 174 -5.77 21.64 9.66
N PHE A 175 -5.87 22.86 9.14
CA PHE A 175 -5.24 23.22 7.87
C PHE A 175 -3.93 23.93 8.16
N GLU A 176 -2.83 23.38 7.65
CA GLU A 176 -1.52 24.00 7.71
C GLU A 176 -1.10 24.42 6.29
N TYR A 177 -1.00 25.72 6.08
CA TYR A 177 -0.61 26.33 4.82
C TYR A 177 0.71 27.07 4.97
N ASN A 178 1.66 26.90 4.04
CA ASN A 178 2.99 27.49 4.15
C ASN A 178 3.02 29.02 3.99
N LYS A 179 2.02 29.61 3.31
CA LYS A 179 1.85 31.07 3.20
C LYS A 179 0.42 31.47 3.55
N SER A 180 0.26 32.70 4.05
CA SER A 180 -1.04 33.30 4.31
C SER A 180 -1.58 34.13 3.13
N LYS A 181 -0.69 34.47 2.19
CA LYS A 181 -1.00 35.19 0.95
C LYS A 181 -0.32 34.45 -0.20
N TYR A 182 -1.07 34.21 -1.26
CA TYR A 182 -0.61 33.47 -2.43
C TYR A 182 -0.77 34.34 -3.68
N HIS A 183 0.26 34.33 -4.53
CA HIS A 183 0.13 34.81 -5.89
C HIS A 183 -0.69 33.80 -6.71
N LEU A 184 -1.39 34.23 -7.77
CA LEU A 184 -2.18 33.34 -8.65
C LEU A 184 -1.35 32.25 -9.35
N LYS A 185 -0.02 32.36 -9.32
CA LYS A 185 0.93 31.38 -9.87
C LYS A 185 1.61 30.54 -8.78
N ASP A 186 1.33 30.81 -7.51
CA ASP A 186 1.91 30.04 -6.42
C ASP A 186 1.26 28.66 -6.36
N VAL A 187 2.07 27.66 -6.07
CA VAL A 187 1.58 26.32 -5.72
C VAL A 187 1.34 26.30 -4.21
N ILE A 188 0.09 26.05 -3.82
CA ILE A 188 -0.29 25.89 -2.42
C ILE A 188 0.04 24.46 -2.00
N VAL A 189 1.03 24.30 -1.13
CA VAL A 189 1.31 23.02 -0.46
C VAL A 189 0.88 23.15 0.99
N GLY A 190 -0.04 22.30 1.41
CA GLY A 190 -0.55 22.28 2.77
C GLY A 190 -0.83 20.87 3.25
N LYS A 191 -0.95 20.72 4.57
CA LYS A 191 -1.34 19.46 5.21
C LYS A 191 -2.70 19.65 5.87
N ILE A 192 -3.56 18.66 5.70
CA ILE A 192 -4.86 18.61 6.37
C ILE A 192 -4.80 17.48 7.37
N TYR A 193 -4.91 17.81 8.65
CA TYR A 193 -4.98 16.81 9.71
C TYR A 193 -6.44 16.59 10.08
N PHE A 194 -6.88 15.33 10.00
CA PHE A 194 -8.20 14.92 10.46
C PHE A 194 -8.04 14.23 11.81
N LEU A 195 -8.52 14.87 12.88
CA LEU A 195 -8.73 14.17 14.14
C LEU A 195 -10.15 13.61 14.12
N LEU A 196 -10.26 12.33 13.72
CA LEU A 196 -11.53 11.62 13.65
C LEU A 196 -11.99 11.24 15.06
N VAL A 197 -12.97 11.97 15.58
CA VAL A 197 -13.72 11.57 16.78
C VAL A 197 -15.16 11.27 16.35
N ARG A 198 -15.51 9.98 16.30
CA ARG A 198 -16.89 9.45 16.23
C ARG A 198 -17.73 9.71 14.96
N ILE A 199 -17.16 10.10 13.81
CA ILE A 199 -17.94 10.35 12.57
C ILE A 199 -17.29 9.70 11.35
N LYS A 200 -18.09 9.09 10.47
CA LYS A 200 -17.65 8.59 9.16
C LYS A 200 -17.90 9.65 8.09
N ILE A 201 -16.86 10.03 7.37
CA ILE A 201 -16.95 10.91 6.20
C ILE A 201 -17.39 10.05 5.01
N LYS A 202 -18.55 10.35 4.43
CA LYS A 202 -19.08 9.65 3.24
C LYS A 202 -18.57 10.24 1.93
N HIS A 203 -18.45 11.56 1.89
CA HIS A 203 -18.04 12.31 0.71
C HIS A 203 -17.28 13.55 1.18
N MET A 204 -16.22 13.92 0.48
CA MET A 204 -15.42 15.09 0.80
C MET A 204 -15.12 15.89 -0.47
N GLU A 205 -15.45 17.18 -0.45
CA GLU A 205 -15.24 18.11 -1.55
C GLU A 205 -14.41 19.30 -1.04
N LEU A 206 -13.46 19.78 -1.85
CA LEU A 206 -12.80 21.07 -1.68
C LEU A 206 -13.33 22.01 -2.75
N SER A 207 -13.98 23.09 -2.34
CA SER A 207 -14.36 24.18 -3.23
C SER A 207 -13.39 25.35 -3.08
N ILE A 208 -12.85 25.87 -4.17
CA ILE A 208 -12.18 27.17 -4.16
C ILE A 208 -13.27 28.22 -4.40
N ILE A 209 -13.55 29.03 -3.37
CA ILE A 209 -14.59 30.06 -3.43
C ILE A 209 -13.92 31.43 -3.45
N ARG A 210 -14.17 32.20 -4.50
CA ARG A 210 -13.84 33.62 -4.54
C ARG A 210 -14.97 34.38 -3.86
N ARG A 211 -14.69 34.99 -2.71
CA ARG A 211 -15.61 35.92 -2.06
C ARG A 211 -15.20 37.34 -2.34
N GLU A 212 -16.13 38.13 -2.86
CA GLU A 212 -15.98 39.55 -3.10
C GLU A 212 -16.85 40.33 -2.12
N THR A 213 -16.23 41.25 -1.40
CA THR A 213 -16.91 42.06 -0.38
C THR A 213 -16.75 43.54 -0.69
N THR A 214 -17.85 44.28 -0.71
CA THR A 214 -17.89 45.70 -1.04
C THR A 214 -18.66 46.49 0.01
N GLY A 215 -18.26 47.74 0.26
CA GLY A 215 -18.85 48.58 1.29
C GLY A 215 -18.34 48.26 2.70
N SER A 216 -18.83 49.02 3.68
CA SER A 216 -18.50 48.89 5.11
C SER A 216 -19.77 48.66 5.94
N PRO A 217 -19.69 47.94 7.07
CA PRO A 217 -20.86 47.72 7.94
C PRO A 217 -21.50 49.06 8.37
N PRO A 218 -22.84 49.19 8.32
CA PRO A 218 -23.85 48.14 8.12
C PRO A 218 -24.20 47.85 6.64
N ASN A 219 -23.69 48.63 5.68
CA ASN A 219 -24.05 48.53 4.25
C ASN A 219 -22.98 47.73 3.46
N GLN A 220 -22.67 46.53 3.93
CA GLN A 220 -21.69 45.65 3.30
C GLN A 220 -22.38 44.60 2.43
N TYR A 221 -21.91 44.45 1.19
CA TYR A 221 -22.40 43.47 0.23
C TYR A 221 -21.33 42.41 0.00
N ASN A 222 -21.75 41.16 -0.08
CA ASN A 222 -20.86 40.00 -0.19
C ASN A 222 -21.38 39.09 -1.29
N GLU A 223 -20.60 38.91 -2.36
CA GLU A 223 -20.85 37.85 -3.35
C GLU A 223 -19.83 36.73 -3.17
N SER A 224 -20.23 35.51 -3.49
CA SER A 224 -19.31 34.38 -3.50
C SER A 224 -19.55 33.53 -4.73
N GLU A 225 -18.49 33.25 -5.47
CA GLU A 225 -18.50 32.38 -6.62
C GLU A 225 -17.59 31.19 -6.35
N THR A 226 -18.08 29.99 -6.63
CA THR A 226 -17.23 28.80 -6.61
C THR A 226 -16.44 28.77 -7.90
N ILE A 227 -15.13 29.03 -7.82
CA ILE A 227 -14.22 29.02 -8.98
C ILE A 227 -14.10 27.59 -9.52
N THR A 228 -13.95 26.62 -8.62
CA THR A 228 -13.84 25.21 -8.97
C THR A 228 -14.12 24.33 -7.77
N LYS A 229 -14.46 23.07 -8.05
CA LYS A 229 -14.74 22.02 -7.08
C LYS A 229 -13.84 20.84 -7.34
N PHE A 230 -13.23 20.32 -6.30
CA PHE A 230 -12.45 19.09 -6.33
C PHE A 230 -13.09 18.08 -5.41
N GLU A 231 -13.52 16.95 -5.96
CA GLU A 231 -13.88 15.80 -5.15
C GLU A 231 -12.59 15.19 -4.59
N ILE A 232 -12.42 15.28 -3.27
CA ILE A 232 -11.18 14.85 -2.61
C ILE A 232 -11.22 13.32 -2.40
N MET A 233 -12.38 12.79 -1.99
CA MET A 233 -12.57 11.36 -1.72
C MET A 233 -14.04 10.94 -1.83
N ASP A 234 -14.23 9.70 -2.30
CA ASP A 234 -15.39 8.85 -2.01
C ASP A 234 -14.92 7.70 -1.09
N GLY A 235 -15.06 7.87 0.23
CA GLY A 235 -14.56 6.92 1.24
C GLY A 235 -13.63 7.52 2.31
N ALA A 236 -13.13 6.67 3.20
CA ALA A 236 -12.31 7.07 4.36
C ALA A 236 -10.83 7.32 3.99
N PRO A 237 -10.18 8.38 4.50
CA PRO A 237 -8.78 8.69 4.18
C PRO A 237 -7.80 7.62 4.66
N VAL A 238 -6.79 7.32 3.83
CA VAL A 238 -5.69 6.39 4.14
C VAL A 238 -4.44 7.20 4.48
N ARG A 239 -3.66 6.75 5.49
CA ARG A 239 -2.48 7.47 5.98
C ARG A 239 -1.47 7.70 4.84
N ALA A 240 -1.03 8.95 4.67
CA ALA A 240 -0.08 9.43 3.66
C ALA A 240 -0.55 9.48 2.18
N SER A 241 -1.86 9.54 1.93
CA SER A 241 -2.39 9.84 0.60
C SER A 241 -1.96 11.24 0.12
N ILE A 242 -1.23 11.31 -1.00
CA ILE A 242 -0.85 12.56 -1.67
C ILE A 242 -1.81 12.76 -2.84
N ALA A 243 -2.73 13.73 -2.72
CA ALA A 243 -3.54 14.18 -3.84
C ALA A 243 -2.79 15.30 -4.58
N THR A 244 -2.52 15.10 -5.87
CA THR A 244 -1.88 16.11 -6.74
C THR A 244 -2.97 16.85 -7.50
N PHE A 245 -3.01 18.17 -7.39
CA PHE A 245 -3.99 19.03 -8.05
C PHE A 245 -3.27 19.86 -9.12
N SER A 246 -3.55 19.61 -10.40
CA SER A 246 -3.08 20.45 -11.52
C SER A 246 -4.27 21.21 -12.11
N PRO A 247 -4.17 22.52 -12.39
CA PRO A 247 -5.27 23.31 -12.95
C PRO A 247 -5.60 23.03 -14.43
N GLU A 248 -4.82 22.19 -15.11
CA GLU A 248 -4.95 21.99 -16.56
C GLU A 248 -5.44 20.57 -16.90
N GLN A 249 -6.74 20.29 -16.73
CA GLN A 249 -7.47 19.32 -17.58
C GLN A 249 -8.96 19.68 -17.61
N GLU A 250 -9.32 20.56 -18.56
CA GLU A 250 -10.70 20.73 -19.03
C GLU A 250 -11.08 19.61 -20.02
N GLU A 251 -12.33 19.18 -19.88
CA GLU A 251 -13.20 18.48 -20.84
C GLU A 251 -12.56 17.84 -22.10
N GLN A 252 -12.55 16.50 -22.13
CA GLN A 252 -12.76 15.77 -23.39
C GLN A 252 -13.45 14.43 -23.15
N SER A 253 -14.70 14.36 -23.60
CA SER A 253 -15.48 13.15 -23.78
C SER A 253 -14.79 12.21 -24.77
N TRP A 254 -14.43 11.00 -24.33
CA TRP A 254 -14.06 9.90 -25.21
C TRP A 254 -15.04 8.74 -25.02
N SER A 255 -16.07 8.74 -25.88
CA SER A 255 -16.80 7.52 -26.25
C SER A 255 -15.94 6.73 -27.24
N ASN A 256 -15.10 5.84 -26.72
CA ASN A 256 -14.62 4.58 -27.31
C ASN A 256 -13.36 4.15 -26.57
N THR A 257 -13.55 3.44 -25.45
CA THR A 257 -12.46 2.79 -24.71
C THR A 257 -12.66 1.29 -24.81
N ALA A 258 -11.63 0.62 -25.30
CA ALA A 258 -11.34 -0.76 -24.97
C ALA A 258 -11.52 -0.97 -23.45
N MET A 259 -12.19 -2.06 -23.07
CA MET A 259 -12.38 -2.46 -21.67
C MET A 259 -11.04 -2.49 -20.92
N TRP A 260 -10.81 -1.49 -20.06
CA TRP A 260 -9.84 -1.52 -18.97
C TRP A 260 -10.63 -1.74 -17.65
N PRO A 261 -10.17 -2.59 -16.73
CA PRO A 261 -11.09 -3.40 -15.94
C PRO A 261 -11.55 -2.67 -14.67
N PHE A 262 -12.73 -2.06 -14.71
CA PHE A 262 -13.56 -1.99 -13.51
C PHE A 262 -14.07 -3.40 -13.22
N GLY A 263 -13.28 -4.16 -12.45
CA GLY A 263 -13.81 -5.32 -11.77
C GLY A 263 -14.93 -4.86 -10.84
N SER A 264 -16.03 -5.60 -10.81
CA SER A 264 -16.97 -5.53 -9.68
C SER A 264 -16.20 -5.63 -8.36
N SER A 265 -16.62 -4.90 -7.32
CA SER A 265 -16.11 -5.11 -5.97
C SER A 265 -16.13 -6.59 -5.59
N TYR A 266 -15.13 -7.00 -4.81
CA TYR A 266 -15.09 -8.36 -4.29
C TYR A 266 -16.37 -8.60 -3.44
N PRO A 267 -17.02 -9.77 -3.56
CA PRO A 267 -18.30 -10.05 -2.91
C PRO A 267 -18.14 -10.28 -1.40
N GLU A 268 -17.98 -9.20 -0.66
CA GLU A 268 -17.92 -9.17 0.81
C GLU A 268 -19.31 -8.97 1.39
N VAL A 269 -19.58 -9.53 2.57
CA VAL A 269 -20.80 -9.25 3.32
C VAL A 269 -20.58 -8.08 4.28
N ALA A 270 -21.55 -7.19 4.38
CA ALA A 270 -21.50 -6.13 5.37
C ALA A 270 -21.81 -6.70 6.76
N PHE A 271 -21.24 -6.07 7.79
CA PHE A 271 -21.40 -6.48 9.19
C PHE A 271 -22.86 -6.66 9.65
N HIS A 272 -23.81 -5.95 9.04
CA HIS A 272 -25.23 -6.04 9.39
C HIS A 272 -25.97 -7.20 8.70
N GLU A 273 -25.41 -7.74 7.63
CA GLU A 273 -25.93 -8.86 6.83
C GLU A 273 -25.52 -10.22 7.40
N LEU A 274 -24.70 -10.23 8.45
CA LEU A 274 -24.34 -11.47 9.15
C LEU A 274 -25.58 -12.14 9.72
N HIS A 275 -25.72 -13.44 9.46
CA HIS A 275 -26.65 -14.30 10.16
C HIS A 275 -26.29 -14.41 11.65
N GLU A 276 -27.29 -14.74 12.47
CA GLU A 276 -27.08 -15.01 13.90
C GLU A 276 -26.31 -16.32 14.12
N LYS A 277 -26.45 -17.29 13.20
CA LYS A 277 -25.83 -18.60 13.26
C LYS A 277 -25.27 -19.03 11.92
N TYR A 278 -24.18 -19.77 11.95
CA TYR A 278 -23.59 -20.47 10.80
C TYR A 278 -23.25 -21.90 11.18
N ASP A 279 -23.21 -22.81 10.21
CA ASP A 279 -22.72 -24.17 10.45
C ASP A 279 -21.23 -24.16 10.80
N TYR A 280 -20.45 -23.36 10.08
CA TYR A 280 -19.01 -23.25 10.26
C TYR A 280 -18.56 -21.80 10.31
N ILE A 281 -17.68 -21.49 11.27
CA ILE A 281 -17.02 -20.19 11.37
C ILE A 281 -15.52 -20.39 11.25
N ILE A 282 -14.91 -19.73 10.27
CA ILE A 282 -13.47 -19.75 10.02
C ILE A 282 -12.91 -18.39 10.43
N VAL A 283 -11.92 -18.41 11.33
CA VAL A 283 -11.33 -17.21 11.91
C VAL A 283 -9.94 -16.99 11.31
N GLY A 284 -9.83 -16.04 10.38
CA GLY A 284 -8.62 -15.73 9.62
C GLY A 284 -8.73 -16.20 8.17
N GLY A 285 -8.80 -15.26 7.24
CA GLY A 285 -8.77 -15.46 5.79
C GLY A 285 -7.36 -15.63 5.23
N GLY A 286 -6.46 -16.27 5.97
CA GLY A 286 -5.07 -16.50 5.58
C GLY A 286 -4.88 -17.63 4.57
N THR A 287 -3.67 -18.20 4.53
CA THR A 287 -3.29 -19.33 3.66
C THR A 287 -4.28 -20.50 3.81
N ALA A 288 -4.49 -20.99 5.03
CA ALA A 288 -5.39 -22.10 5.32
C ALA A 288 -6.87 -21.71 5.26
N GLY A 289 -7.24 -20.56 5.80
CA GLY A 289 -8.65 -20.13 5.88
C GLY A 289 -9.32 -19.99 4.52
N CYS A 290 -8.57 -19.57 3.49
CA CYS A 290 -9.09 -19.54 2.11
C CYS A 290 -9.47 -20.94 1.60
N VAL A 291 -8.64 -21.95 1.89
CA VAL A 291 -8.88 -23.34 1.49
C VAL A 291 -10.11 -23.89 2.22
N LEU A 292 -10.16 -23.75 3.55
CA LEU A 292 -11.27 -24.23 4.37
C LEU A 292 -12.61 -23.60 3.96
N ALA A 293 -12.62 -22.28 3.71
CA ALA A 293 -13.83 -21.57 3.27
C ALA A 293 -14.34 -22.11 1.93
N ASN A 294 -13.44 -22.43 1.01
CA ASN A 294 -13.81 -23.10 -0.24
C ASN A 294 -14.29 -24.54 0.01
N ARG A 295 -13.59 -25.36 0.78
CA ARG A 295 -14.00 -26.76 0.95
C ARG A 295 -15.32 -26.90 1.69
N LEU A 296 -15.53 -26.19 2.80
CA LEU A 296 -16.73 -26.31 3.61
C LEU A 296 -17.97 -25.71 2.93
N SER A 297 -17.82 -24.61 2.17
CA SER A 297 -18.95 -24.02 1.43
C SER A 297 -19.34 -24.79 0.17
N ALA A 298 -18.62 -25.87 -0.18
CA ALA A 298 -19.00 -26.72 -1.31
C ALA A 298 -20.29 -27.52 -1.01
N LEU A 299 -20.62 -27.68 0.28
CA LEU A 299 -21.90 -28.22 0.73
C LEU A 299 -22.98 -27.12 0.66
N PRO A 300 -23.95 -27.20 -0.27
CA PRO A 300 -24.90 -26.12 -0.51
C PRO A 300 -25.91 -25.92 0.64
N ASP A 301 -26.07 -26.92 1.50
CA ASP A 301 -26.92 -26.93 2.69
C ASP A 301 -26.22 -26.40 3.95
N LYS A 302 -24.91 -26.10 3.87
CA LYS A 302 -24.10 -25.62 5.00
C LYS A 302 -23.69 -24.17 4.80
N THR A 303 -23.91 -23.36 5.83
CA THR A 303 -23.56 -21.95 5.88
C THR A 303 -22.17 -21.75 6.48
N VAL A 304 -21.33 -20.96 5.81
CA VAL A 304 -19.93 -20.73 6.20
C VAL A 304 -19.67 -19.23 6.33
N LEU A 305 -19.14 -18.82 7.49
CA LEU A 305 -18.63 -17.47 7.71
C LEU A 305 -17.10 -17.50 7.78
N LEU A 306 -16.44 -16.74 6.91
CA LEU A 306 -15.02 -16.43 6.99
C LEU A 306 -14.83 -15.00 7.52
N VAL A 307 -14.12 -14.84 8.63
CA VAL A 307 -13.80 -13.53 9.22
C VAL A 307 -12.32 -13.23 9.04
N GLU A 308 -11.98 -12.16 8.35
CA GLU A 308 -10.60 -11.72 8.11
C GLU A 308 -10.34 -10.35 8.74
N ARG A 309 -9.22 -10.27 9.47
CA ARG A 309 -8.77 -9.05 10.16
C ARG A 309 -8.45 -7.93 9.17
N GLY A 310 -7.77 -8.24 8.08
CA GLY A 310 -7.38 -7.27 7.07
C GLY A 310 -8.44 -7.04 5.99
N PRO A 311 -8.17 -6.12 5.06
CA PRO A 311 -8.98 -5.91 3.86
C PRO A 311 -8.72 -7.00 2.82
N VAL A 312 -9.43 -6.97 1.69
CA VAL A 312 -9.12 -7.80 0.51
C VAL A 312 -7.75 -7.46 -0.10
N ALA A 313 -7.41 -6.16 -0.15
CA ALA A 313 -6.13 -5.62 -0.64
C ALA A 313 -5.63 -6.23 -1.96
N ASP A 314 -6.51 -6.34 -2.95
CA ASP A 314 -6.21 -6.94 -4.25
C ASP A 314 -5.84 -5.89 -5.30
N THR A 315 -4.54 -5.71 -5.51
CA THR A 315 -3.96 -4.74 -6.44
C THR A 315 -3.11 -5.43 -7.49
N TRP A 316 -2.86 -4.75 -8.62
CA TRP A 316 -1.94 -5.24 -9.65
C TRP A 316 -0.55 -5.58 -9.08
N ALA A 317 0.02 -4.70 -8.25
CA ALA A 317 1.32 -4.93 -7.62
C ALA A 317 1.33 -6.17 -6.72
N SER A 318 0.23 -6.43 -5.99
CA SER A 318 0.10 -7.63 -5.14
C SER A 318 0.01 -8.95 -5.92
N ARG A 319 -0.18 -8.89 -7.26
CA ARG A 319 -0.24 -10.04 -8.15
C ARG A 319 1.05 -10.24 -8.95
N VAL A 320 1.81 -9.19 -9.22
CA VAL A 320 3.04 -9.28 -10.02
C VAL A 320 4.17 -9.92 -9.20
N PRO A 321 4.82 -11.02 -9.64
CA PRO A 321 5.80 -11.76 -8.85
C PRO A 321 6.90 -10.90 -8.22
N LEU A 322 7.61 -10.09 -9.01
CA LEU A 322 8.71 -9.25 -8.50
C LEU A 322 8.22 -8.23 -7.46
N LEU A 323 7.10 -7.55 -7.72
CA LEU A 323 6.59 -6.47 -6.88
C LEU A 323 5.94 -7.00 -5.59
N SER A 324 5.19 -8.10 -5.69
CA SER A 324 4.51 -8.71 -4.54
C SER A 324 5.44 -9.46 -3.59
N SER A 325 6.68 -9.70 -4.02
CA SER A 325 7.73 -10.34 -3.19
C SER A 325 8.49 -9.32 -2.32
N ASP A 326 8.25 -8.02 -2.51
CA ASP A 326 8.72 -6.98 -1.62
C ASP A 326 7.67 -6.68 -0.55
N PHE A 327 7.92 -7.14 0.67
CA PHE A 327 7.06 -6.84 1.83
C PHE A 327 7.56 -5.64 2.65
N SER A 328 8.59 -4.92 2.15
CA SER A 328 9.13 -3.71 2.78
C SER A 328 8.22 -2.49 2.60
N GLY A 329 7.30 -2.49 1.63
CA GLY A 329 6.25 -1.48 1.44
C GLY A 329 4.98 -2.09 0.86
N GLY A 330 3.81 -1.78 1.43
CA GLY A 330 2.53 -2.28 0.90
C GLY A 330 1.37 -2.27 1.89
N THR A 331 0.14 -2.27 1.37
CA THR A 331 -1.07 -2.50 2.16
C THR A 331 -1.25 -3.99 2.44
N GLY A 332 -1.73 -4.34 3.63
CA GLY A 332 -2.06 -5.74 3.97
C GLY A 332 -0.90 -6.58 4.51
N ASN A 333 0.15 -5.96 5.05
CA ASN A 333 1.14 -6.62 5.91
C ASN A 333 0.97 -6.15 7.36
N GLN A 334 1.48 -6.94 8.30
CA GLN A 334 1.57 -6.58 9.71
C GLN A 334 2.98 -6.84 10.19
N ARG A 335 3.56 -5.84 10.83
CA ARG A 335 4.92 -5.89 11.38
C ARG A 335 4.87 -5.97 12.89
N ARG A 336 5.76 -6.77 13.46
CA ARG A 336 5.95 -6.94 14.90
C ARG A 336 7.43 -6.97 15.21
N LEU A 337 7.80 -6.62 16.41
CA LEU A 337 9.16 -6.82 16.90
C LEU A 337 9.16 -8.04 17.82
N THR A 338 10.25 -8.80 17.78
CA THR A 338 10.54 -9.77 18.83
C THR A 338 10.90 -9.06 20.13
N GLU A 339 10.88 -9.78 21.24
CA GLU A 339 11.68 -9.45 22.41
C GLU A 339 13.17 -9.40 22.05
N TYR A 340 13.97 -8.79 22.92
CA TYR A 340 15.41 -8.73 22.74
C TYR A 340 16.01 -10.15 22.68
N GLN A 341 16.76 -10.46 21.63
CA GLN A 341 17.36 -11.77 21.44
C GLN A 341 18.82 -11.73 21.93
N PRO A 342 19.16 -12.33 23.09
CA PRO A 342 20.48 -12.15 23.72
C PRO A 342 21.65 -12.57 22.83
N GLU A 343 21.54 -13.72 22.16
CA GLU A 343 22.58 -14.25 21.28
C GLU A 343 22.78 -13.38 20.02
N LEU A 344 21.74 -12.68 19.56
CA LEU A 344 21.85 -11.78 18.40
C LEU A 344 22.19 -10.34 18.79
N GLY A 345 22.07 -10.00 20.06
CA GLY A 345 22.29 -8.65 20.59
C GLY A 345 21.26 -7.60 20.13
N ARG A 346 20.10 -8.01 19.58
CA ARG A 346 19.10 -7.11 18.98
C ARG A 346 17.70 -7.72 18.92
N GLN A 347 16.69 -6.87 18.69
CA GLN A 347 15.35 -7.31 18.28
C GLN A 347 15.33 -7.57 16.77
N LEU A 348 14.45 -8.46 16.33
CA LEU A 348 14.16 -8.70 14.91
C LEU A 348 12.75 -8.22 14.57
N GLU A 349 12.60 -7.70 13.35
CA GLU A 349 11.28 -7.38 12.79
C GLU A 349 10.69 -8.63 12.12
N LEU A 350 9.50 -9.01 12.56
CA LEU A 350 8.69 -10.08 12.02
C LEU A 350 7.60 -9.49 11.11
N VAL A 351 7.29 -10.19 10.02
CA VAL A 351 6.30 -9.73 9.04
C VAL A 351 5.37 -10.89 8.68
N ASN A 352 4.06 -10.63 8.68
CA ASN A 352 3.05 -11.55 8.14
C ASN A 352 2.00 -10.80 7.31
N GLY A 353 1.26 -11.53 6.49
CA GLY A 353 0.12 -10.97 5.77
C GLY A 353 -1.05 -10.67 6.72
N SER A 354 -1.71 -9.53 6.50
CA SER A 354 -2.91 -9.05 7.20
C SER A 354 -3.90 -8.53 6.16
N ALA A 355 -4.35 -9.44 5.30
CA ALA A 355 -5.32 -9.25 4.22
C ALA A 355 -5.83 -10.62 3.76
N LEU A 356 -6.92 -10.66 2.99
CA LEU A 356 -7.47 -11.92 2.46
C LEU A 356 -6.48 -12.66 1.54
N GLY A 357 -6.08 -13.87 1.94
CA GLY A 357 -4.97 -14.66 1.40
C GLY A 357 -3.76 -14.74 2.34
N GLY A 358 -3.70 -13.89 3.37
CA GLY A 358 -2.65 -13.85 4.39
C GLY A 358 -1.25 -13.76 3.80
N SER A 359 -0.30 -14.47 4.41
CA SER A 359 1.10 -14.46 3.98
C SER A 359 1.35 -15.01 2.57
N SER A 360 0.42 -15.79 1.98
CA SER A 360 0.56 -16.24 0.59
C SER A 360 0.55 -15.10 -0.45
N ARG A 361 0.07 -13.91 -0.05
CA ARG A 361 0.08 -12.70 -0.89
C ARG A 361 1.44 -12.02 -0.97
N ILE A 362 2.28 -12.19 0.05
CA ILE A 362 3.51 -11.41 0.25
C ILE A 362 4.78 -12.28 0.28
N ASN A 363 4.64 -13.61 0.30
CA ASN A 363 5.76 -14.55 0.34
C ASN A 363 6.52 -14.61 -1.01
N GLN A 364 7.58 -15.41 -1.09
CA GLN A 364 8.37 -15.60 -2.31
C GLN A 364 7.78 -16.64 -3.30
N MET A 365 6.51 -17.03 -3.12
CA MET A 365 5.76 -17.98 -3.96
C MET A 365 6.32 -19.41 -4.00
N LEU A 366 7.30 -19.76 -3.18
CA LEU A 366 7.97 -21.07 -3.23
C LEU A 366 7.04 -22.25 -2.93
N TYR A 367 6.86 -23.14 -3.90
CA TYR A 367 6.06 -24.35 -3.77
C TYR A 367 6.99 -25.54 -3.51
N THR A 368 7.04 -25.95 -2.25
CA THR A 368 7.87 -27.06 -1.77
C THR A 368 7.08 -27.87 -0.74
N ARG A 369 7.01 -29.20 -0.91
CA ARG A 369 6.21 -30.09 -0.04
C ARG A 369 6.98 -30.63 1.17
N GLY A 370 8.31 -30.65 1.12
CA GLY A 370 9.17 -31.20 2.16
C GLY A 370 9.49 -32.67 1.93
N VAL A 371 10.23 -33.27 2.86
CA VAL A 371 10.73 -34.64 2.75
C VAL A 371 9.72 -35.63 3.33
N GLN A 372 9.46 -36.73 2.63
CA GLN A 372 8.50 -37.77 3.06
C GLN A 372 8.77 -38.25 4.48
N ARG A 373 10.04 -38.55 4.77
CA ARG A 373 10.49 -39.08 6.06
C ARG A 373 10.10 -38.19 7.24
N GLU A 374 10.10 -36.87 7.06
CA GLU A 374 9.75 -35.93 8.13
C GLU A 374 8.28 -36.08 8.57
N TYR A 375 7.36 -36.29 7.62
CA TYR A 375 5.96 -36.59 7.92
C TYR A 375 5.78 -37.96 8.58
N ASP A 376 6.57 -38.95 8.19
CA ASP A 376 6.55 -40.26 8.83
C ASP A 376 7.01 -40.16 10.30
N ILE A 377 8.03 -39.34 10.58
CA ILE A 377 8.48 -39.04 11.95
C ILE A 377 7.38 -38.34 12.75
N TRP A 378 6.54 -37.49 12.15
CA TRP A 378 5.36 -36.93 12.85
C TRP A 378 4.42 -38.01 13.34
N ALA A 379 4.10 -38.97 12.46
CA ALA A 379 3.23 -40.09 12.81
C ALA A 379 3.84 -40.98 13.90
N GLU A 380 5.14 -41.26 13.81
CA GLU A 380 5.90 -42.00 14.82
C GLU A 380 5.95 -41.28 16.18
N SER A 381 5.89 -39.95 16.16
CA SER A 381 5.88 -39.09 17.35
C SER A 381 4.47 -38.90 17.96
N GLY A 382 3.48 -39.69 17.50
CA GLY A 382 2.12 -39.70 18.04
C GLY A 382 1.11 -38.85 17.26
N CYS A 383 1.46 -38.30 16.11
CA CYS A 383 0.51 -37.62 15.22
C CYS A 383 -0.08 -38.63 14.22
N GLU A 384 -0.84 -39.61 14.70
CA GLU A 384 -1.32 -40.71 13.87
C GLU A 384 -2.07 -40.23 12.62
N GLY A 385 -1.80 -40.87 11.48
CA GLY A 385 -2.41 -40.53 10.20
C GLY A 385 -1.81 -39.31 9.54
N TRP A 386 -0.69 -38.75 10.02
CA TRP A 386 0.07 -37.66 9.38
C TRP A 386 1.35 -38.10 8.65
N ALA A 387 1.53 -39.41 8.44
CA ALA A 387 2.62 -39.95 7.64
C ALA A 387 2.51 -39.49 6.18
N TRP A 388 3.61 -39.58 5.41
CA TRP A 388 3.63 -39.08 4.02
C TRP A 388 2.47 -39.63 3.18
N LYS A 389 2.23 -40.94 3.28
CA LYS A 389 1.15 -41.65 2.58
C LYS A 389 -0.25 -41.05 2.84
N ASP A 390 -0.44 -40.44 4.01
CA ASP A 390 -1.72 -39.90 4.44
C ASP A 390 -1.87 -38.41 4.05
N VAL A 391 -0.75 -37.70 3.84
CA VAL A 391 -0.74 -36.27 3.49
C VAL A 391 -0.52 -35.99 2.00
N GLU A 392 0.18 -36.87 1.29
CA GLU A 392 0.43 -36.77 -0.16
C GLU A 392 -0.85 -36.53 -0.98
N PRO A 393 -1.98 -37.21 -0.73
CA PRO A 393 -3.21 -36.98 -1.49
C PRO A 393 -3.72 -35.54 -1.37
N PHE A 394 -3.53 -34.89 -0.22
CA PHE A 394 -3.98 -33.53 0.01
C PHE A 394 -3.09 -32.48 -0.67
N PHE A 395 -1.79 -32.74 -0.79
CA PHE A 395 -0.90 -31.95 -1.65
C PHE A 395 -1.37 -32.00 -3.11
N LYS A 396 -1.62 -33.20 -3.64
CA LYS A 396 -2.06 -33.40 -5.03
C LYS A 396 -3.47 -32.84 -5.29
N LYS A 397 -4.37 -32.92 -4.31
CA LYS A 397 -5.75 -32.41 -4.42
C LYS A 397 -5.81 -30.91 -4.69
N SER A 398 -5.01 -30.13 -3.96
CA SER A 398 -4.95 -28.66 -4.12
C SER A 398 -4.16 -28.22 -5.34
N GLU A 399 -3.22 -29.04 -5.80
CA GLU A 399 -2.24 -28.66 -6.82
C GLU A 399 -2.76 -28.80 -8.26
N ARG A 400 -2.38 -27.82 -9.08
CA ARG A 400 -2.31 -27.90 -10.53
C ARG A 400 -0.91 -27.48 -11.00
N SER A 401 -0.06 -28.46 -11.22
CA SER A 401 1.24 -28.23 -11.85
C SER A 401 1.06 -27.97 -13.34
N LEU A 402 1.50 -26.79 -13.79
CA LEU A 402 1.41 -26.34 -15.19
C LEU A 402 2.56 -26.88 -16.06
N GLU A 403 3.45 -27.70 -15.50
CA GLU A 403 4.62 -28.25 -16.19
C GLU A 403 4.54 -29.78 -16.24
N GLU A 404 5.00 -30.36 -17.35
CA GLU A 404 5.22 -31.80 -17.42
C GLU A 404 6.55 -32.11 -16.73
N VAL A 405 6.52 -32.98 -15.72
CA VAL A 405 7.72 -33.46 -15.03
C VAL A 405 7.95 -34.93 -15.37
N ASP A 406 9.20 -35.36 -15.21
CA ASP A 406 9.65 -36.71 -15.56
C ASP A 406 9.07 -37.81 -14.65
N ASP A 407 8.44 -37.47 -13.52
CA ASP A 407 7.78 -38.42 -12.62
C ASP A 407 6.23 -38.41 -12.78
N PRO A 408 5.65 -39.36 -13.56
CA PRO A 408 4.21 -39.39 -13.80
C PRO A 408 3.43 -39.63 -12.51
N GLY A 409 2.52 -38.70 -12.20
CA GLY A 409 1.65 -38.79 -11.02
C GLY A 409 2.23 -38.21 -9.73
N CYS A 410 3.45 -37.66 -9.74
CA CYS A 410 4.01 -36.92 -8.61
C CYS A 410 3.21 -35.64 -8.30
N HIS A 411 2.70 -34.96 -9.33
CA HIS A 411 1.96 -33.71 -9.19
C HIS A 411 0.46 -33.85 -9.44
N GLY A 412 -0.33 -33.05 -8.72
CA GLY A 412 -1.71 -32.77 -9.05
C GLY A 412 -1.82 -31.98 -10.35
N LYS A 413 -2.86 -32.27 -11.14
CA LYS A 413 -3.12 -31.62 -12.44
C LYS A 413 -4.45 -30.89 -12.50
N ASP A 414 -5.33 -31.11 -11.52
CA ASP A 414 -6.72 -30.65 -11.59
C ASP A 414 -7.08 -29.63 -10.51
N GLY A 415 -6.26 -29.51 -9.46
CA GLY A 415 -6.50 -28.63 -8.31
C GLY A 415 -6.58 -27.15 -8.69
N GLU A 416 -7.02 -26.31 -7.75
CA GLU A 416 -7.18 -24.88 -8.00
C GLU A 416 -5.88 -24.09 -7.93
N TRP A 417 -4.88 -24.61 -7.22
CA TRP A 417 -3.66 -23.89 -6.90
C TRP A 417 -2.55 -24.20 -7.90
N ARG A 418 -2.23 -23.20 -8.70
CA ARG A 418 -1.33 -23.34 -9.84
C ARG A 418 0.12 -23.14 -9.42
N ASN A 419 0.99 -24.02 -9.89
CA ASN A 419 2.42 -23.83 -9.78
C ASN A 419 3.17 -24.21 -11.06
N ARG A 420 4.42 -23.72 -11.13
CA ARG A 420 5.37 -23.97 -12.22
C ARG A 420 6.78 -23.54 -11.80
N SER A 421 7.81 -24.08 -12.42
CA SER A 421 9.17 -23.55 -12.34
C SER A 421 9.33 -22.26 -13.17
N GLY A 422 10.56 -21.79 -13.34
CA GLY A 422 10.88 -20.58 -14.09
C GLY A 422 12.33 -20.54 -14.55
N PRO A 423 12.67 -19.65 -15.51
CA PRO A 423 14.03 -19.55 -16.02
C PRO A 423 14.99 -18.97 -14.98
N LEU A 424 16.28 -19.32 -15.12
CA LEU A 424 17.36 -18.72 -14.34
C LEU A 424 17.76 -17.37 -14.96
N PHE A 425 17.40 -16.26 -14.31
CA PHE A 425 17.53 -14.92 -14.89
C PHE A 425 18.96 -14.36 -14.90
N PHE A 426 19.83 -14.82 -14.00
CA PHE A 426 21.17 -14.26 -13.83
C PHE A 426 22.27 -15.30 -14.06
N PRO A 427 23.44 -14.90 -14.61
CA PRO A 427 24.56 -15.82 -14.87
C PRO A 427 25.05 -16.55 -13.62
N SER A 428 24.99 -15.90 -12.45
CA SER A 428 25.44 -16.49 -11.18
C SER A 428 24.74 -17.81 -10.83
N TYR A 429 23.47 -17.99 -11.18
CA TYR A 429 22.77 -19.27 -10.91
C TYR A 429 23.36 -20.45 -11.69
N HIS A 430 23.71 -20.24 -12.95
CA HIS A 430 24.38 -21.26 -13.77
C HIS A 430 25.77 -21.60 -13.22
N GLN A 431 26.45 -20.60 -12.66
CA GLN A 431 27.74 -20.81 -12.01
C GLN A 431 27.58 -21.63 -10.71
N VAL A 432 26.54 -21.39 -9.91
CA VAL A 432 26.23 -22.20 -8.72
C VAL A 432 25.94 -23.66 -9.10
N LEU A 433 25.12 -23.90 -10.13
CA LEU A 433 24.83 -25.25 -10.62
C LEU A 433 26.11 -25.99 -11.01
N ALA A 434 27.00 -25.33 -11.75
CA ALA A 434 28.28 -25.90 -12.15
C ALA A 434 29.18 -26.22 -10.94
N SER A 435 29.22 -25.33 -9.93
CA SER A 435 29.96 -25.57 -8.68
C SER A 435 29.40 -26.77 -7.93
N CYS A 436 28.08 -26.84 -7.70
CA CYS A 436 27.42 -27.92 -6.99
C CYS A 436 27.72 -29.28 -7.64
N LYS A 437 27.57 -29.36 -8.97
CA LYS A 437 27.90 -30.57 -9.73
C LYS A 437 29.37 -30.98 -9.58
N LYS A 438 30.30 -30.03 -9.56
CA LYS A 438 31.73 -30.30 -9.39
C LYS A 438 32.06 -30.89 -8.02
N ILE A 439 31.41 -30.39 -6.96
CA ILE A 439 31.66 -30.83 -5.58
C ILE A 439 30.83 -32.06 -5.17
N GLY A 440 30.12 -32.68 -6.11
CA GLY A 440 29.37 -33.91 -5.86
C GLY A 440 27.94 -33.72 -5.37
N LEU A 441 27.40 -32.50 -5.36
CA LEU A 441 25.99 -32.25 -5.09
C LEU A 441 25.17 -32.40 -6.39
N PRO A 442 24.24 -33.36 -6.48
CA PRO A 442 23.47 -33.59 -7.69
C PRO A 442 22.52 -32.43 -7.99
N PHE A 443 22.19 -32.25 -9.27
CA PHE A 443 21.08 -31.38 -9.66
C PHE A 443 19.76 -32.13 -9.47
N ILE A 444 18.78 -31.46 -8.88
CA ILE A 444 17.42 -31.95 -8.66
C ILE A 444 16.50 -31.11 -9.54
N ASP A 445 15.92 -31.74 -10.55
CA ASP A 445 15.01 -31.13 -11.50
C ASP A 445 13.64 -30.81 -10.89
N ASP A 446 13.15 -31.69 -10.02
CA ASP A 446 11.93 -31.51 -9.26
C ASP A 446 12.13 -31.89 -7.78
N ILE A 447 12.16 -30.86 -6.92
CA ILE A 447 12.32 -31.02 -5.46
C ILE A 447 11.09 -31.62 -4.78
N ASN A 448 9.94 -31.66 -5.47
CA ASN A 448 8.70 -32.22 -4.93
C ASN A 448 8.51 -33.70 -5.29
N SER A 449 9.39 -34.26 -6.13
CA SER A 449 9.42 -35.67 -6.48
C SER A 449 9.92 -36.53 -5.33
N THR A 450 9.16 -37.58 -5.05
CA THR A 450 9.50 -38.59 -4.05
C THR A 450 10.62 -39.53 -4.49
N LYS A 451 10.94 -39.55 -5.78
CA LYS A 451 12.03 -40.36 -6.36
C LYS A 451 13.40 -39.67 -6.29
N ASN A 452 13.39 -38.34 -6.18
CA ASN A 452 14.61 -37.55 -6.16
C ASN A 452 15.23 -37.53 -4.76
N SER A 453 16.55 -37.42 -4.71
CA SER A 453 17.27 -37.19 -3.45
C SER A 453 16.79 -35.88 -2.83
N PRO A 454 16.55 -35.82 -1.50
CA PRO A 454 16.30 -34.56 -0.81
C PRO A 454 17.57 -33.71 -0.66
N PHE A 455 18.73 -34.26 -1.01
CA PHE A 455 20.04 -33.62 -0.91
C PHE A 455 20.59 -33.27 -2.29
N GLY A 456 20.82 -31.99 -2.56
CA GLY A 456 21.32 -31.51 -3.85
C GLY A 456 20.90 -30.07 -4.17
N CYS A 457 21.33 -29.61 -5.34
CA CYS A 457 20.95 -28.29 -5.87
C CYS A 457 19.69 -28.42 -6.72
N ALA A 458 18.59 -27.85 -6.25
CA ALA A 458 17.28 -27.97 -6.85
C ALA A 458 16.81 -26.69 -7.53
N GLN A 459 16.08 -26.86 -8.64
CA GLN A 459 15.27 -25.79 -9.21
C GLN A 459 13.95 -25.67 -8.45
N LEU A 460 13.58 -24.43 -8.12
CA LEU A 460 12.39 -24.15 -7.31
C LEU A 460 11.13 -24.01 -8.16
N HIS A 461 10.00 -24.46 -7.61
CA HIS A 461 8.68 -24.22 -8.16
C HIS A 461 8.03 -23.00 -7.49
N PHE A 462 7.18 -22.30 -8.23
CA PHE A 462 6.52 -21.08 -7.79
C PHE A 462 5.02 -21.18 -8.01
N THR A 463 4.23 -20.68 -7.05
CA THR A 463 2.78 -20.54 -7.14
C THR A 463 2.42 -19.40 -8.08
N ARG A 464 2.47 -19.67 -9.38
CA ARG A 464 2.17 -18.74 -10.48
C ARG A 464 1.17 -19.36 -11.44
N ASP A 465 0.26 -18.54 -11.95
CA ASP A 465 -0.74 -18.96 -12.92
C ASP A 465 -0.22 -18.92 -14.38
N GLU A 466 -1.09 -19.29 -15.32
CA GLU A 466 -0.77 -19.30 -16.76
C GLU A 466 -0.47 -17.90 -17.30
N ASN A 467 -0.99 -16.86 -16.64
CA ASN A 467 -0.76 -15.45 -16.96
C ASN A 467 0.46 -14.87 -16.22
N GLN A 468 1.23 -15.72 -15.54
CA GLN A 468 2.45 -15.37 -14.82
C GLN A 468 2.24 -14.44 -13.61
N TYR A 469 1.01 -14.34 -13.10
CA TYR A 469 0.73 -13.69 -11.83
C TYR A 469 0.95 -14.67 -10.68
N ARG A 470 1.27 -14.12 -9.50
CA ARG A 470 1.17 -14.83 -8.22
C ARG A 470 -0.21 -15.45 -8.09
N ASN A 471 -0.23 -16.75 -7.87
CA ASN A 471 -1.44 -17.48 -7.53
C ASN A 471 -1.50 -17.71 -6.01
N SER A 472 -1.85 -16.67 -5.25
CA SER A 472 -2.05 -16.77 -3.79
C SER A 472 -3.25 -17.65 -3.46
N THR A 473 -3.39 -18.10 -2.20
CA THR A 473 -4.54 -18.93 -1.81
C THR A 473 -5.88 -18.19 -1.96
N TYR A 474 -5.88 -16.86 -1.80
CA TYR A 474 -7.03 -16.02 -2.15
C TYR A 474 -7.44 -16.18 -3.62
N HIS A 475 -6.49 -16.05 -4.56
CA HIS A 475 -6.80 -16.16 -5.99
C HIS A 475 -7.16 -17.60 -6.40
N ALA A 476 -6.53 -18.60 -5.77
CA ALA A 476 -6.76 -20.01 -6.08
C ALA A 476 -8.11 -20.50 -5.53
N PHE A 477 -8.35 -20.31 -4.23
CA PHE A 477 -9.48 -20.95 -3.54
C PHE A 477 -10.69 -20.04 -3.36
N LEU A 478 -10.50 -18.71 -3.33
CA LEU A 478 -11.59 -17.74 -3.19
C LEU A 478 -11.64 -16.72 -4.36
N PRO A 479 -11.56 -17.14 -5.63
CA PRO A 479 -11.72 -16.19 -6.73
C PRO A 479 -13.14 -15.59 -6.69
N ALA A 480 -13.27 -14.29 -6.99
CA ALA A 480 -14.56 -13.57 -6.90
C ALA A 480 -15.70 -14.27 -7.65
N LYS A 481 -15.41 -14.96 -8.77
CA LYS A 481 -16.39 -15.76 -9.52
C LYS A 481 -16.98 -16.88 -8.67
N LEU A 482 -16.16 -17.61 -7.91
CA LEU A 482 -16.61 -18.69 -7.03
C LEU A 482 -17.46 -18.13 -5.90
N VAL A 483 -16.99 -17.09 -5.23
CA VAL A 483 -17.71 -16.52 -4.07
C VAL A 483 -19.08 -15.99 -4.48
N LYS A 484 -19.21 -15.32 -5.64
CA LYS A 484 -20.53 -14.90 -6.17
C LYS A 484 -21.49 -16.04 -6.48
N GLN A 485 -20.96 -17.22 -6.80
CA GLN A 485 -21.78 -18.41 -7.08
C GLN A 485 -22.23 -19.11 -5.79
N ARG A 486 -21.51 -18.92 -4.68
CA ARG A 486 -21.77 -19.59 -3.39
C ARG A 486 -22.55 -18.70 -2.44
N ARG A 487 -23.87 -18.78 -2.52
CA ARG A 487 -24.79 -18.01 -1.65
C ARG A 487 -24.70 -18.36 -0.16
N ASN A 488 -24.10 -19.51 0.16
CA ASN A 488 -23.90 -20.03 1.51
C ASN A 488 -22.53 -19.65 2.11
N LEU A 489 -21.67 -18.95 1.36
CA LEU A 489 -20.37 -18.48 1.83
C LEU A 489 -20.39 -16.97 2.08
N HIS A 490 -20.20 -16.57 3.33
CA HIS A 490 -20.10 -15.18 3.74
C HIS A 490 -18.66 -14.84 4.10
N ILE A 491 -18.11 -13.80 3.47
CA ILE A 491 -16.76 -13.31 3.74
C ILE A 491 -16.86 -11.91 4.33
N LEU A 492 -16.41 -11.77 5.58
CA LEU A 492 -16.35 -10.52 6.30
C LEU A 492 -14.88 -10.13 6.51
N THR A 493 -14.45 -9.04 5.89
CA THR A 493 -13.11 -8.45 6.05
C THR A 493 -13.15 -7.26 7.00
N ASP A 494 -11.99 -6.68 7.30
CA ASP A 494 -11.84 -5.55 8.21
C ASP A 494 -12.60 -5.79 9.54
N ALA A 495 -12.52 -7.03 10.04
CA ALA A 495 -13.22 -7.49 11.22
C ALA A 495 -12.33 -8.40 12.07
N VAL A 496 -12.30 -8.18 13.37
CA VAL A 496 -11.51 -8.98 14.31
C VAL A 496 -12.45 -9.86 15.13
N VAL A 497 -12.12 -11.14 15.22
CA VAL A 497 -12.68 -11.99 16.27
C VAL A 497 -11.94 -11.69 17.56
N GLU A 498 -12.62 -11.07 18.52
CA GLU A 498 -12.04 -10.66 19.80
C GLU A 498 -11.99 -11.83 20.79
N LYS A 499 -12.94 -12.76 20.68
CA LYS A 499 -13.11 -13.88 21.62
C LYS A 499 -13.91 -15.03 20.99
N VAL A 500 -13.58 -16.27 21.35
CA VAL A 500 -14.46 -17.43 21.18
C VAL A 500 -15.40 -17.49 22.38
N VAL A 501 -16.70 -17.53 22.12
CA VAL A 501 -17.71 -17.74 23.16
C VAL A 501 -17.72 -19.22 23.50
N VAL A 502 -17.47 -19.53 24.76
CA VAL A 502 -17.38 -20.90 25.26
C VAL A 502 -18.46 -21.13 26.30
N GLY A 503 -19.23 -22.19 26.11
CA GLY A 503 -20.30 -22.62 26.99
C GLY A 503 -20.01 -23.96 27.66
N GLN A 504 -20.95 -24.38 28.50
CA GLN A 504 -20.90 -25.66 29.19
C GLN A 504 -22.13 -26.51 28.82
N GLN A 505 -21.90 -27.76 28.41
CA GLN A 505 -22.93 -28.77 28.20
C GLN A 505 -22.69 -29.97 29.12
N ASN A 506 -23.66 -30.89 29.22
CA ASN A 506 -23.52 -32.14 29.99
C ASN A 506 -22.28 -32.95 29.57
N THR A 507 -21.89 -32.85 28.31
CA THR A 507 -20.74 -33.52 27.68
C THR A 507 -19.44 -32.69 27.76
N GLY A 508 -19.40 -31.64 28.59
CA GLY A 508 -18.22 -30.80 28.82
C GLY A 508 -18.27 -29.45 28.11
N THR A 509 -17.13 -28.76 28.15
CA THR A 509 -16.92 -27.43 27.57
C THR A 509 -16.99 -27.45 26.04
N PHE A 510 -17.65 -26.46 25.45
CA PHE A 510 -17.84 -26.39 24.00
C PHE A 510 -17.83 -24.94 23.48
N ALA A 511 -17.30 -24.74 22.28
CA ALA A 511 -17.30 -23.44 21.62
C ALA A 511 -18.66 -23.19 20.96
N GLU A 512 -19.37 -22.15 21.39
CA GLU A 512 -20.73 -21.84 20.93
C GLU A 512 -20.75 -20.83 19.77
N GLY A 513 -19.73 -19.98 19.68
CA GLY A 513 -19.72 -18.84 18.77
C GLY A 513 -18.48 -17.99 18.88
N VAL A 514 -18.50 -16.84 18.20
CA VAL A 514 -17.43 -15.84 18.23
C VAL A 514 -17.99 -14.44 18.45
N GLU A 515 -17.26 -13.63 19.20
CA GLU A 515 -17.48 -12.19 19.31
C GLU A 515 -16.64 -11.48 18.24
N ILE A 516 -17.31 -10.77 17.34
CA ILE A 516 -16.70 -10.08 16.20
C ILE A 516 -16.83 -8.58 16.41
N ALA A 517 -15.73 -7.85 16.26
CA ALA A 517 -15.68 -6.40 16.20
C ALA A 517 -15.34 -5.93 14.78
N SER A 518 -16.08 -4.94 14.30
CA SER A 518 -15.73 -4.22 13.07
C SER A 518 -14.49 -3.36 13.32
N ARG A 519 -13.51 -3.36 12.41
CA ARG A 519 -12.36 -2.44 12.47
C ARG A 519 -12.67 -1.08 11.87
N THR A 520 -13.73 -0.98 11.08
CA THR A 520 -14.15 0.26 10.43
C THR A 520 -15.28 0.96 11.18
N SER A 521 -15.81 0.40 12.27
CA SER A 521 -16.88 1.01 13.08
C SER A 521 -16.85 0.50 14.52
N THR A 522 -17.62 1.11 15.43
CA THR A 522 -17.72 0.67 16.83
C THR A 522 -18.64 -0.54 17.03
N LYS A 523 -19.10 -1.18 15.95
CA LYS A 523 -20.06 -2.28 16.01
C LYS A 523 -19.39 -3.57 16.45
N ARG A 524 -20.08 -4.28 17.36
CA ARG A 524 -19.77 -5.65 17.79
C ARG A 524 -20.98 -6.54 17.59
N ARG A 525 -20.76 -7.82 17.31
CA ARG A 525 -21.80 -8.86 17.21
C ARG A 525 -21.24 -10.19 17.69
N THR A 526 -22.08 -10.94 18.38
CA THR A 526 -21.84 -12.36 18.64
C THR A 526 -22.52 -13.17 17.54
N VAL A 527 -21.79 -14.11 16.96
CA VAL A 527 -22.28 -15.02 15.92
C VAL A 527 -22.06 -16.45 16.41
N MET A 528 -23.11 -17.27 16.39
CA MET A 528 -23.05 -18.64 16.91
C MET A 528 -22.64 -19.64 15.81
N SER A 529 -21.96 -20.71 16.21
CA SER A 529 -21.67 -21.86 15.35
C SER A 529 -22.60 -23.03 15.70
N GLU A 530 -23.15 -23.69 14.68
CA GLU A 530 -23.96 -24.91 14.86
C GLU A 530 -23.12 -26.19 14.87
N HIS A 531 -21.93 -26.18 14.26
CA HIS A 531 -21.03 -27.34 14.25
C HIS A 531 -19.66 -26.99 14.83
N GLU A 532 -18.82 -26.30 14.05
CA GLU A 532 -17.41 -26.11 14.41
C GLU A 532 -16.90 -24.69 14.13
N ILE A 533 -15.98 -24.24 14.97
CA ILE A 533 -15.19 -23.02 14.77
C ILE A 533 -13.76 -23.44 14.47
N VAL A 534 -13.18 -22.94 13.38
CA VAL A 534 -11.82 -23.28 12.95
C VAL A 534 -10.94 -22.04 12.96
N LEU A 535 -9.91 -22.04 13.81
CA LEU A 535 -8.95 -20.95 13.91
C LEU A 535 -7.87 -21.10 12.83
N CYS A 536 -7.66 -20.02 12.08
CA CYS A 536 -6.73 -19.90 10.96
C CYS A 536 -5.92 -18.59 11.06
N GLY A 537 -5.67 -18.12 12.29
CA GLY A 537 -4.94 -16.89 12.60
C GLY A 537 -3.41 -16.99 12.44
N GLY A 538 -2.90 -18.15 12.03
CA GLY A 538 -1.48 -18.44 11.91
C GLY A 538 -0.78 -18.58 13.27
N ALA A 539 0.54 -18.73 13.23
CA ALA A 539 1.38 -18.93 14.42
C ALA A 539 1.28 -17.83 15.48
N PHE A 540 0.73 -16.65 15.14
CA PHE A 540 0.52 -15.56 16.10
C PHE A 540 -0.95 -15.39 16.49
N GLY A 541 -1.87 -15.35 15.51
CA GLY A 541 -3.26 -15.00 15.76
C GLY A 541 -4.06 -16.11 16.44
N SER A 542 -3.81 -17.38 16.11
CA SER A 542 -4.52 -18.52 16.71
C SER A 542 -4.24 -18.67 18.21
N PRO A 543 -2.98 -18.73 18.69
CA PRO A 543 -2.71 -18.79 20.13
C PRO A 543 -3.15 -17.52 20.87
N GLN A 544 -3.05 -16.34 20.24
CA GLN A 544 -3.56 -15.09 20.80
C GLN A 544 -5.06 -15.19 21.09
N LEU A 545 -5.84 -15.64 20.12
CA LEU A 545 -7.29 -15.76 20.27
C LEU A 545 -7.68 -16.82 21.29
N LEU A 546 -6.98 -17.97 21.33
CA LEU A 546 -7.19 -18.97 22.37
C LEU A 546 -6.99 -18.37 23.77
N MET A 547 -5.87 -17.67 24.00
CA MET A 547 -5.59 -17.03 25.29
C MET A 547 -6.64 -15.97 25.65
N LEU A 548 -7.02 -15.09 24.72
CA LEU A 548 -8.09 -14.09 24.93
C LEU A 548 -9.45 -14.73 25.24
N SER A 549 -9.65 -15.96 24.77
CA SER A 549 -10.85 -16.77 25.03
C SER A 549 -10.77 -17.56 26.34
N GLY A 550 -9.71 -17.41 27.13
CA GLY A 550 -9.54 -18.12 28.40
C GLY A 550 -9.00 -19.55 28.24
N ILE A 551 -8.42 -19.88 27.09
CA ILE A 551 -7.84 -21.20 26.78
C ILE A 551 -6.33 -21.01 26.62
N GLY A 552 -5.54 -21.43 27.61
CA GLY A 552 -4.10 -21.19 27.62
C GLY A 552 -3.47 -21.31 29.01
N PRO A 553 -2.24 -20.80 29.21
CA PRO A 553 -1.53 -20.94 30.48
C PRO A 553 -2.26 -20.23 31.62
N SER A 554 -2.78 -20.97 32.60
CA SER A 554 -3.72 -20.41 33.57
C SER A 554 -3.17 -19.27 34.44
N GLU A 555 -1.89 -19.29 34.80
CA GLU A 555 -1.24 -18.18 35.53
C GLU A 555 -1.20 -16.91 34.68
N HIS A 556 -0.69 -17.01 33.45
CA HIS A 556 -0.63 -15.90 32.48
C HIS A 556 -2.01 -15.28 32.23
N LEU A 557 -3.04 -16.11 32.09
CA LEU A 557 -4.41 -15.63 31.89
C LEU A 557 -4.94 -14.84 33.10
N ARG A 558 -4.68 -15.33 34.32
CA ARG A 558 -5.08 -14.64 35.57
C ARG A 558 -4.36 -13.30 35.73
N GLU A 559 -3.09 -13.20 35.35
CA GLU A 559 -2.31 -11.95 35.38
C GLU A 559 -2.95 -10.84 34.54
N HIS A 560 -3.59 -11.20 33.43
CA HIS A 560 -4.31 -10.26 32.57
C HIS A 560 -5.80 -10.12 32.90
N GLY A 561 -6.27 -10.71 34.01
CA GLY A 561 -7.68 -10.68 34.40
C GLY A 561 -8.62 -11.44 33.47
N ILE A 562 -8.10 -12.42 32.71
CA ILE A 562 -8.88 -13.27 31.81
C ILE A 562 -9.35 -14.49 32.61
N GLN A 563 -10.65 -14.78 32.52
CA GLN A 563 -11.21 -15.99 33.13
C GLN A 563 -10.60 -17.23 32.47
N VAL A 564 -9.99 -18.10 33.27
CA VAL A 564 -9.49 -19.40 32.81
C VAL A 564 -10.66 -20.34 32.58
N ILE A 565 -10.87 -20.73 31.32
CA ILE A 565 -11.84 -21.73 30.89
C ILE A 565 -11.19 -23.10 30.83
N LYS A 566 -10.01 -23.17 30.20
CA LYS A 566 -9.21 -24.39 30.10
C LYS A 566 -7.74 -24.03 30.23
N ASP A 567 -7.07 -24.67 31.18
CA ASP A 567 -5.62 -24.58 31.30
C ASP A 567 -4.97 -25.44 30.21
N LEU A 568 -4.29 -24.79 29.28
CA LEU A 568 -3.46 -25.40 28.23
C LEU A 568 -2.13 -24.64 28.20
N PRO A 569 -1.15 -25.00 29.05
CA PRO A 569 0.10 -24.25 29.17
C PRO A 569 0.90 -24.18 27.85
N ALA A 570 0.72 -25.15 26.96
CA ALA A 570 1.39 -25.19 25.67
C ALA A 570 0.89 -24.14 24.64
N VAL A 571 -0.25 -23.46 24.89
CA VAL A 571 -0.75 -22.42 23.98
C VAL A 571 0.22 -21.24 23.95
N GLY A 572 0.78 -20.98 22.77
CA GLY A 572 1.77 -19.93 22.55
C GLY A 572 3.21 -20.36 22.85
N ASP A 573 3.45 -21.59 23.32
CA ASP A 573 4.80 -22.14 23.48
C ASP A 573 5.27 -22.88 22.22
N ASN A 574 6.54 -23.27 22.20
CA ASN A 574 7.16 -23.97 21.07
C ASN A 574 7.12 -23.14 19.76
N LEU A 575 7.22 -21.81 19.86
CA LEU A 575 7.36 -20.97 18.68
C LEU A 575 8.67 -21.32 17.97
N GLN A 576 8.56 -21.76 16.73
CA GLN A 576 9.72 -22.09 15.89
C GLN A 576 9.67 -21.30 14.58
N ASP A 577 10.85 -20.96 14.07
CA ASP A 577 11.08 -20.29 12.80
C ASP A 577 12.45 -20.68 12.26
N HIS A 578 12.59 -20.68 10.94
CA HIS A 578 13.87 -20.85 10.28
C HIS A 578 14.70 -19.56 10.37
N LEU A 579 15.93 -19.68 10.87
CA LEU A 579 16.88 -18.59 10.96
C LEU A 579 17.92 -18.69 9.83
N GLY A 580 18.14 -17.60 9.11
CA GLY A 580 19.09 -17.55 7.99
C GLY A 580 20.23 -16.56 8.21
N VAL A 581 21.45 -16.95 7.84
CA VAL A 581 22.64 -16.08 7.81
C VAL A 581 23.16 -15.98 6.37
N SER A 582 23.58 -14.80 5.93
CA SER A 582 24.03 -14.60 4.55
C SER A 582 25.47 -14.12 4.45
N ILE A 583 26.23 -14.70 3.53
CA ILE A 583 27.46 -14.09 3.00
C ILE A 583 27.16 -13.40 1.68
N ALA A 584 27.87 -12.32 1.37
CA ALA A 584 27.63 -11.55 0.15
C ALA A 584 28.89 -11.16 -0.61
N TYR A 585 28.72 -11.06 -1.93
CA TYR A 585 29.74 -10.69 -2.89
C TYR A 585 29.27 -9.50 -3.72
N ARG A 586 30.21 -8.66 -4.13
CA ARG A 586 29.99 -7.66 -5.17
C ARG A 586 30.18 -8.30 -6.55
N ILE A 587 29.25 -7.96 -7.43
CA ILE A 587 29.19 -8.44 -8.81
C ILE A 587 28.88 -7.26 -9.75
N PRO A 588 29.05 -7.41 -11.08
CA PRO A 588 28.56 -6.45 -12.06
C PRO A 588 27.08 -6.12 -11.86
N MET A 589 26.69 -4.87 -12.17
CA MET A 589 25.34 -4.37 -11.89
C MET A 589 24.27 -5.17 -12.63
N ASP A 590 24.53 -5.51 -13.89
CA ASP A 590 23.67 -6.28 -14.79
C ASP A 590 23.54 -7.77 -14.42
N HIS A 591 24.37 -8.27 -13.51
CA HIS A 591 24.26 -9.63 -12.95
C HIS A 591 23.37 -9.67 -11.69
N SER A 592 22.80 -8.54 -11.27
CA SER A 592 22.10 -8.35 -10.00
C SER A 592 20.73 -7.72 -10.22
N LEU A 593 19.75 -8.09 -9.42
CA LEU A 593 18.40 -7.50 -9.47
C LEU A 593 18.41 -5.98 -9.16
N VAL A 594 19.43 -5.50 -8.45
CA VAL A 594 19.68 -4.06 -8.20
C VAL A 594 19.69 -3.24 -9.51
N SER A 595 20.08 -3.83 -10.64
CA SER A 595 20.01 -3.18 -11.96
C SER A 595 18.63 -2.64 -12.31
N VAL A 596 17.56 -3.39 -11.99
CA VAL A 596 16.18 -3.01 -12.26
C VAL A 596 15.77 -1.83 -11.38
N GLU A 597 16.20 -1.82 -10.12
CA GLU A 597 15.92 -0.73 -9.18
C GLU A 597 16.64 0.57 -9.58
N LYS A 598 17.86 0.47 -10.11
CA LYS A 598 18.72 1.62 -10.40
C LYS A 598 18.56 2.20 -11.79
N SER A 599 18.08 1.42 -12.77
CA SER A 599 17.92 1.85 -14.15
C SER A 599 16.44 1.97 -14.52
N PRO A 600 15.88 3.20 -14.57
CA PRO A 600 14.50 3.40 -15.01
C PRO A 600 14.23 2.87 -16.42
N TRP A 601 15.22 2.97 -17.32
CA TRP A 601 15.09 2.43 -18.68
C TRP A 601 15.01 0.91 -18.70
N LEU A 602 15.81 0.22 -17.88
CA LEU A 602 15.75 -1.24 -17.76
C LEU A 602 14.41 -1.67 -17.13
N PHE A 603 13.97 -0.97 -16.09
CA PHE A 603 12.66 -1.17 -15.47
C PHE A 603 11.53 -1.05 -16.51
N LEU A 604 11.49 0.05 -17.26
CA LEU A 604 10.46 0.29 -18.29
C LEU A 604 10.53 -0.75 -19.43
N THR A 605 11.73 -1.19 -19.80
CA THR A 605 11.92 -2.23 -20.82
C THR A 605 11.35 -3.57 -20.35
N HIS A 606 11.64 -3.98 -19.11
CA HIS A 606 11.08 -5.22 -18.57
C HIS A 606 9.60 -5.12 -18.22
N LEU A 607 9.10 -3.93 -17.87
CA LEU A 607 7.67 -3.68 -17.74
C LEU A 607 6.96 -3.87 -19.08
N PHE A 608 7.54 -3.34 -20.17
CA PHE A 608 7.03 -3.56 -21.51
C PHE A 608 7.05 -5.04 -21.91
N TYR A 609 8.14 -5.76 -21.63
CA TYR A 609 8.20 -7.21 -21.89
C TYR A 609 7.13 -8.00 -21.14
N TRP A 610 6.85 -7.57 -19.91
CA TRP A 610 5.83 -8.17 -19.09
C TRP A 610 4.41 -7.86 -19.60
N LEU A 611 4.13 -6.60 -19.96
CA LEU A 611 2.82 -6.19 -20.47
C LEU A 611 2.44 -6.85 -21.81
N ILE A 612 3.41 -7.04 -22.71
CA ILE A 612 3.15 -7.55 -24.07
C ILE A 612 3.26 -9.07 -24.14
N TRP A 613 4.26 -9.66 -23.50
CA TRP A 613 4.57 -11.09 -23.64
C TRP A 613 4.44 -11.87 -22.33
N GLY A 614 4.20 -11.21 -21.20
CA GLY A 614 4.23 -11.87 -19.89
C GLY A 614 5.61 -12.46 -19.59
N THR A 615 6.69 -11.77 -19.97
CA THR A 615 8.09 -12.24 -19.76
C THR A 615 8.96 -11.14 -19.13
N GLY A 616 10.22 -11.49 -18.82
CA GLY A 616 11.20 -10.54 -18.28
C GLY A 616 11.29 -10.53 -16.76
N MET A 617 12.09 -9.61 -16.21
CA MET A 617 12.48 -9.62 -14.79
C MET A 617 11.34 -9.36 -13.81
N PHE A 618 10.17 -8.89 -14.26
CA PHE A 618 8.96 -8.78 -13.42
C PHE A 618 8.44 -10.15 -12.98
N LEU A 619 8.86 -11.22 -13.65
CA LEU A 619 8.63 -12.60 -13.26
C LEU A 619 9.66 -13.14 -12.29
N ALA A 620 10.84 -12.52 -12.21
CA ALA A 620 11.99 -13.08 -11.50
C ALA A 620 11.66 -13.16 -10.01
N PRO A 621 11.46 -14.38 -9.47
CA PRO A 621 11.53 -14.52 -8.04
C PRO A 621 12.98 -14.29 -7.63
N VAL A 622 13.21 -13.69 -6.47
CA VAL A 622 14.58 -13.49 -5.96
C VAL A 622 15.24 -14.83 -5.65
N LEU A 623 14.44 -15.84 -5.32
CA LEU A 623 14.82 -17.21 -5.05
C LEU A 623 14.52 -18.06 -6.29
N GLN A 624 15.53 -18.69 -6.91
CA GLN A 624 15.37 -19.49 -8.15
C GLN A 624 15.96 -20.90 -8.04
N LEU A 625 17.00 -21.04 -7.22
CA LEU A 625 17.64 -22.30 -6.87
C LEU A 625 17.75 -22.39 -5.35
N ALA A 626 17.76 -23.61 -4.84
CA ALA A 626 18.11 -23.91 -3.45
C ALA A 626 19.04 -25.12 -3.41
N VAL A 627 19.91 -25.20 -2.41
CA VAL A 627 20.75 -26.37 -2.17
C VAL A 627 20.38 -26.93 -0.79
N PHE A 628 19.75 -28.10 -0.77
CA PHE A 628 19.39 -28.80 0.46
C PHE A 628 20.46 -29.83 0.81
N PHE A 629 20.90 -29.85 2.06
CA PHE A 629 21.87 -30.81 2.56
C PHE A 629 21.76 -30.97 4.08
N SER A 630 22.26 -32.09 4.62
CA SER A 630 22.62 -32.19 6.03
C SER A 630 24.07 -31.77 6.23
N SER A 631 24.30 -30.98 7.26
CA SER A 631 25.61 -30.59 7.79
C SER A 631 26.51 -31.81 8.06
N SER A 632 25.93 -32.93 8.48
CA SER A 632 26.63 -34.20 8.73
C SER A 632 27.27 -34.81 7.48
N MET A 633 26.84 -34.39 6.27
CA MET A 633 27.44 -34.84 5.01
C MET A 633 28.73 -34.09 4.66
N LEU A 634 28.99 -32.96 5.32
CA LEU A 634 30.14 -32.11 5.02
C LEU A 634 31.33 -32.45 5.92
N ASN A 635 32.53 -32.35 5.37
CA ASN A 635 33.76 -32.39 6.15
C ASN A 635 34.01 -31.04 6.86
N SER A 636 35.08 -30.97 7.66
CA SER A 636 35.47 -29.75 8.39
C SER A 636 35.76 -28.53 7.49
N GLU A 637 36.05 -28.77 6.20
CA GLU A 637 36.30 -27.74 5.18
C GLU A 637 35.03 -27.29 4.44
N GLY A 638 33.87 -27.91 4.73
CA GLY A 638 32.58 -27.60 4.11
C GLY A 638 32.34 -28.27 2.76
N LEU A 639 33.05 -29.37 2.45
CA LEU A 639 32.85 -30.13 1.22
C LEU A 639 32.13 -31.47 1.50
N PRO A 640 31.29 -31.96 0.57
CA PRO A 640 30.65 -33.27 0.72
C PRO A 640 31.67 -34.40 0.92
N THR A 641 31.37 -35.31 1.85
CA THR A 641 32.19 -36.51 2.11
C THR A 641 31.74 -37.68 1.25
N GLU A 642 32.68 -38.35 0.56
CA GLU A 642 32.35 -39.47 -0.35
C GLU A 642 32.08 -40.83 0.36
N THR A 643 32.00 -40.91 1.70
CA THR A 643 32.37 -42.16 2.40
C THR A 643 31.36 -42.79 3.36
N LYS A 644 30.21 -42.19 3.65
CA LYS A 644 29.19 -42.83 4.50
C LYS A 644 27.84 -42.94 3.78
N PRO A 645 27.23 -44.14 3.74
CA PRO A 645 25.80 -44.24 3.46
C PRO A 645 25.06 -43.35 4.45
N LEU A 646 24.22 -42.47 3.93
CA LEU A 646 23.34 -41.63 4.76
C LEU A 646 22.42 -42.52 5.58
N ASP A 647 22.24 -42.18 6.85
CA ASP A 647 21.19 -42.78 7.66
C ASP A 647 19.85 -42.49 6.96
N PRO A 648 18.96 -43.48 6.73
CA PRO A 648 17.62 -43.27 6.18
C PRO A 648 16.80 -42.19 6.91
N ASP A 649 17.11 -41.93 8.18
CA ASP A 649 16.46 -40.91 9.01
C ASP A 649 17.11 -39.52 8.89
N THR A 650 18.18 -39.38 8.10
CA THR A 650 18.83 -38.08 7.87
C THR A 650 17.89 -37.15 7.11
N LEU A 651 17.61 -35.98 7.68
CA LEU A 651 16.89 -34.89 7.02
C LEU A 651 17.88 -33.76 6.63
N PRO A 652 17.59 -32.98 5.58
CA PRO A 652 18.31 -31.73 5.34
C PRO A 652 18.15 -30.78 6.53
N ASP A 653 19.26 -30.34 7.12
CA ASP A 653 19.27 -29.38 8.25
C ASP A 653 19.62 -27.94 7.79
N ILE A 654 20.11 -27.80 6.56
CA ILE A 654 20.41 -26.52 5.91
C ILE A 654 19.80 -26.44 4.52
N GLU A 655 19.20 -25.28 4.25
CA GLU A 655 18.96 -24.79 2.89
C GLU A 655 19.94 -23.65 2.58
N LEU A 656 20.80 -23.86 1.58
CA LEU A 656 21.69 -22.83 1.05
C LEU A 656 21.07 -22.20 -0.21
N ILE A 657 20.81 -20.91 -0.11
CA ILE A 657 20.00 -20.17 -1.06
C ILE A 657 20.87 -19.12 -1.76
N PRO A 658 21.27 -19.35 -3.03
CA PRO A 658 21.85 -18.29 -3.85
C PRO A 658 20.81 -17.24 -4.23
N MET A 659 21.19 -15.97 -4.15
CA MET A 659 20.34 -14.84 -4.54
C MET A 659 21.15 -13.81 -5.32
N ALA A 660 20.67 -13.39 -6.48
CA ALA A 660 21.17 -12.20 -7.19
C ALA A 660 20.71 -10.88 -6.55
N TYR A 661 20.72 -10.85 -5.22
CA TYR A 661 20.31 -9.77 -4.33
C TYR A 661 20.86 -10.02 -2.92
N TYR A 662 20.77 -9.05 -2.00
CA TYR A 662 21.23 -9.20 -0.60
C TYR A 662 20.13 -9.69 0.36
N GLY A 663 18.86 -9.51 -0.02
CA GLY A 663 17.65 -9.87 0.73
C GLY A 663 16.74 -8.66 1.00
N PHE A 664 15.57 -8.90 1.59
CA PHE A 664 14.44 -7.95 1.55
C PHE A 664 14.26 -7.05 2.78
N SER A 665 14.96 -7.34 3.89
CA SER A 665 14.67 -6.76 5.20
C SER A 665 15.75 -5.83 5.76
N SER A 666 16.75 -5.46 4.97
CA SER A 666 17.83 -4.59 5.42
C SER A 666 18.24 -3.60 4.34
N GLU A 667 18.43 -2.33 4.72
CA GLU A 667 19.10 -1.39 3.84
C GLU A 667 20.54 -1.85 3.61
N PHE A 668 20.96 -1.80 2.35
CA PHE A 668 22.31 -2.16 1.96
C PHE A 668 22.77 -1.24 0.82
N ASP A 669 24.08 -1.17 0.62
CA ASP A 669 24.66 -0.35 -0.44
C ASP A 669 24.34 -0.93 -1.83
N ARG A 670 23.52 -0.19 -2.57
CA ARG A 670 23.05 -0.51 -3.93
C ARG A 670 23.88 0.17 -5.03
N SER A 671 25.06 0.71 -4.72
CA SER A 671 25.96 1.33 -5.71
C SER A 671 26.55 0.33 -6.71
N ARG A 672 26.66 -0.94 -6.31
CA ARG A 672 27.14 -2.07 -7.11
C ARG A 672 26.14 -3.24 -7.05
N GLY A 673 26.22 -4.13 -8.03
CA GLY A 673 25.47 -5.38 -8.00
C GLY A 673 25.88 -6.26 -6.81
N VAL A 674 24.95 -7.09 -6.33
CA VAL A 674 25.17 -7.96 -5.17
C VAL A 674 24.67 -9.37 -5.48
N PHE A 675 25.45 -10.35 -5.07
CA PHE A 675 25.07 -11.76 -5.05
C PHE A 675 25.32 -12.30 -3.64
N SER A 676 24.39 -13.03 -3.06
CA SER A 676 24.52 -13.58 -1.71
C SER A 676 24.16 -15.06 -1.68
N PHE A 677 24.67 -15.74 -0.66
CA PHE A 677 24.23 -17.06 -0.28
C PHE A 677 23.68 -17.00 1.14
N MET A 678 22.40 -17.35 1.31
CA MET A 678 21.79 -17.46 2.62
C MET A 678 21.78 -18.92 3.07
N SER A 679 22.45 -19.23 4.17
CA SER A 679 22.33 -20.53 4.86
C SER A 679 21.20 -20.43 5.86
N MET A 680 20.12 -21.18 5.63
CA MET A 680 18.94 -21.24 6.48
C MET A 680 18.94 -22.52 7.30
N LEU A 681 18.79 -22.40 8.62
CA LEU A 681 18.61 -23.50 9.56
C LEU A 681 17.18 -24.03 9.47
N LEU A 682 17.04 -25.30 9.07
CA LEU A 682 15.75 -25.95 8.81
C LEU A 682 15.15 -26.63 10.04
N HIS A 683 15.99 -27.12 10.96
CA HIS A 683 15.55 -27.82 12.18
C HIS A 683 16.16 -27.18 13.43
N PRO A 684 15.72 -25.97 13.81
CA PRO A 684 16.23 -25.29 15.00
C PRO A 684 15.90 -26.08 16.27
N GLN A 685 16.89 -26.24 17.14
CA GLN A 685 16.73 -26.77 18.48
C GLN A 685 16.29 -25.69 19.48
N SER A 686 16.55 -24.42 19.16
CA SER A 686 15.95 -23.29 19.87
C SER A 686 14.44 -23.24 19.66
N THR A 687 13.68 -23.18 20.75
CA THR A 687 12.22 -22.99 20.74
C THR A 687 11.84 -21.82 21.62
N GLY A 688 10.99 -20.94 21.08
CA GLY A 688 10.51 -19.74 21.75
C GLY A 688 9.09 -19.86 22.28
N ASN A 689 8.51 -18.69 22.58
CA ASN A 689 7.11 -18.55 22.92
C ASN A 689 6.55 -17.18 22.52
N LEU A 690 5.23 -17.05 22.63
CA LEU A 690 4.52 -15.79 22.59
C LEU A 690 3.52 -15.73 23.73
N ARG A 691 3.27 -14.51 24.23
CA ARG A 691 2.33 -14.22 25.31
C ARG A 691 1.54 -12.95 25.04
N LEU A 692 0.37 -12.84 25.67
CA LEU A 692 -0.38 -11.58 25.69
C LEU A 692 0.40 -10.53 26.48
N THR A 693 0.29 -9.25 26.08
CA THR A 693 0.72 -8.11 26.92
C THR A 693 -0.45 -7.45 27.64
N SER A 694 -1.68 -7.71 27.18
CA SER A 694 -2.92 -7.27 27.81
C SER A 694 -4.10 -8.14 27.34
N ALA A 695 -5.25 -8.02 28.01
CA ALA A 695 -6.51 -8.61 27.57
C ALA A 695 -7.19 -7.91 26.37
N THR A 696 -6.55 -6.89 25.78
CA THR A 696 -7.11 -6.17 24.62
C THR A 696 -6.74 -6.91 23.32
N PRO A 697 -7.71 -7.26 22.45
CA PRO A 697 -7.43 -8.03 21.23
C PRO A 697 -6.45 -7.39 20.24
N ASP A 698 -6.39 -6.05 20.20
CA ASP A 698 -5.48 -5.31 19.32
C ASP A 698 -4.14 -4.92 19.98
N ALA A 699 -3.92 -5.32 21.24
CA ALA A 699 -2.63 -5.09 21.89
C ALA A 699 -1.51 -5.88 21.21
N PRO A 700 -0.26 -5.37 21.25
CA PRO A 700 0.89 -6.12 20.76
C PRO A 700 1.08 -7.42 21.56
N LEU A 701 1.65 -8.44 20.92
CA LEU A 701 2.08 -9.67 21.58
C LEU A 701 3.52 -9.52 22.07
N MET A 702 3.84 -10.13 23.20
CA MET A 702 5.22 -10.47 23.54
C MET A 702 5.60 -11.67 22.68
N ILE A 703 6.66 -11.56 21.90
CA ILE A 703 7.09 -12.63 20.97
C ILE A 703 8.58 -12.86 21.18
N ASP A 704 8.95 -14.00 21.74
CA ASP A 704 10.34 -14.37 21.99
C ASP A 704 10.68 -15.71 21.32
N PRO A 705 11.21 -15.70 20.08
CA PRO A 705 11.62 -16.92 19.39
C PRO A 705 12.84 -17.61 20.01
N LYS A 706 13.59 -16.91 20.87
CA LYS A 706 14.82 -17.41 21.50
C LYS A 706 15.87 -17.90 20.49
N TYR A 707 16.06 -17.16 19.41
CA TYR A 707 17.00 -17.55 18.35
C TYR A 707 18.40 -17.83 18.90
N LEU A 708 18.97 -18.98 18.52
CA LEU A 708 20.30 -19.46 18.90
C LEU A 708 20.50 -19.71 20.40
N SER A 709 19.42 -19.77 21.18
CA SER A 709 19.49 -20.10 22.62
C SER A 709 20.00 -21.52 22.89
N ASN A 710 19.90 -22.42 21.91
CA ASN A 710 20.56 -23.72 21.91
C ASN A 710 21.87 -23.68 21.10
N ALA A 711 22.97 -24.14 21.68
CA ALA A 711 24.29 -24.16 21.05
C ALA A 711 24.35 -25.08 19.81
N ASP A 712 23.50 -26.11 19.75
CA ASP A 712 23.47 -27.06 18.63
C ASP A 712 23.01 -26.39 17.31
N ASP A 713 22.37 -25.22 17.38
CA ASP A 713 21.96 -24.45 16.20
C ASP A 713 23.15 -23.86 15.42
N PHE A 714 24.31 -23.69 16.06
CA PHE A 714 25.49 -23.08 15.42
C PHE A 714 26.19 -24.05 14.46
N GLU A 715 26.24 -25.35 14.76
CA GLU A 715 26.97 -26.30 13.93
C GLU A 715 26.44 -26.36 12.48
N PRO A 716 25.13 -26.56 12.23
CA PRO A 716 24.62 -26.59 10.86
C PRO A 716 24.84 -25.25 10.15
N LEU A 717 24.65 -24.12 10.83
CA LEU A 717 24.87 -22.79 10.24
C LEU A 717 26.32 -22.57 9.81
N ARG A 718 27.30 -23.03 10.61
CA ARG A 718 28.73 -22.99 10.24
C ARG A 718 28.99 -23.86 9.02
N ALA A 719 28.44 -25.07 8.98
CA ALA A 719 28.55 -25.96 7.82
C ALA A 719 27.98 -25.32 6.55
N GLY A 720 26.83 -24.64 6.69
CA GLY A 720 26.19 -23.85 5.64
C GLY A 720 27.08 -22.76 5.05
N LEU A 721 27.64 -21.93 5.93
CA LEU A 721 28.55 -20.86 5.56
C LEU A 721 29.82 -21.38 4.88
N LYS A 722 30.42 -22.48 5.38
CA LYS A 722 31.60 -23.09 4.77
C LYS A 722 31.31 -23.59 3.36
N LEU A 723 30.19 -24.30 3.14
CA LEU A 723 29.81 -24.73 1.80
C LEU A 723 29.61 -23.53 0.86
N ALA A 724 28.98 -22.46 1.35
CA ALA A 724 28.78 -21.23 0.58
C ALA A 724 30.11 -20.61 0.13
N LEU A 725 31.11 -20.58 1.02
CA LEU A 725 32.46 -20.11 0.70
C LEU A 725 33.12 -20.97 -0.39
N ARG A 726 33.03 -22.31 -0.29
CA ARG A 726 33.59 -23.23 -1.29
C ARG A 726 32.94 -23.07 -2.67
N ILE A 727 31.62 -22.89 -2.72
CA ILE A 727 30.92 -22.61 -3.97
C ILE A 727 31.39 -21.28 -4.56
N GLY A 728 31.49 -20.22 -3.76
CA GLY A 728 31.96 -18.91 -4.19
C GLY A 728 33.41 -18.92 -4.70
N GLU A 729 34.30 -19.66 -4.04
CA GLU A 729 35.69 -19.86 -4.48
C GLU A 729 35.78 -20.58 -5.82
N ASP A 730 35.00 -21.64 -6.03
CA ASP A 730 34.97 -22.33 -7.31
C ASP A 730 34.44 -21.43 -8.43
N MET A 731 33.38 -20.66 -8.18
CA MET A 731 32.85 -19.70 -9.14
C MET A 731 33.92 -18.67 -9.55
N ARG A 732 34.66 -18.12 -8.57
CA ARG A 732 35.78 -17.19 -8.83
C ARG A 732 36.92 -17.87 -9.59
N GLY A 733 37.29 -19.10 -9.23
CA GLY A 733 38.32 -19.88 -9.91
C GLY A 733 37.99 -20.18 -11.37
N ARG A 734 36.70 -20.25 -11.71
CA ARG A 734 36.19 -20.36 -13.09
C ARG A 734 36.01 -19.02 -13.80
N GLY A 735 36.45 -17.91 -13.20
CA GLY A 735 36.45 -16.58 -13.79
C GLY A 735 35.16 -15.77 -13.63
N HIS A 736 34.21 -16.21 -12.80
CA HIS A 736 33.02 -15.41 -12.50
C HIS A 736 33.40 -14.19 -11.64
N PRO A 737 32.97 -12.95 -11.98
CA PRO A 737 33.41 -11.73 -11.32
C PRO A 737 32.75 -11.54 -9.94
N LEU A 738 33.21 -12.33 -8.95
CA LEU A 738 32.81 -12.27 -7.53
C LEU A 738 33.93 -11.68 -6.68
N GLU A 739 33.66 -10.50 -6.12
CA GLU A 739 34.52 -9.83 -5.14
C GLU A 739 33.88 -9.97 -3.75
N ASN A 740 34.66 -10.31 -2.73
CA ASN A 740 34.16 -10.35 -1.35
C ASN A 740 33.60 -8.98 -0.95
N TRP A 741 32.40 -8.93 -0.39
CA TRP A 741 31.97 -7.76 0.34
C TRP A 741 32.42 -7.92 1.79
N GLU A 742 33.62 -7.43 2.12
CA GLU A 742 34.30 -7.71 3.40
C GLU A 742 33.43 -7.53 4.66
N ALA A 743 32.54 -6.53 4.69
CA ALA A 743 31.61 -6.34 5.81
C ALA A 743 30.60 -7.50 5.98
N GLU A 744 30.29 -8.20 4.89
CA GLU A 744 29.30 -9.27 4.75
C GLU A 744 29.98 -10.66 4.64
N MET A 745 31.20 -10.78 5.15
CA MET A 745 31.94 -12.03 5.21
C MET A 745 32.38 -12.33 6.66
N PRO A 746 32.50 -13.61 7.04
CA PRO A 746 33.15 -13.97 8.31
C PRO A 746 34.63 -13.54 8.27
N GLN A 747 35.18 -13.19 9.43
CA GLN A 747 36.59 -12.76 9.55
C GLN A 747 37.58 -13.94 9.45
N GLY A 748 37.09 -15.14 9.69
CA GLY A 748 37.81 -16.40 9.67
C GLY A 748 36.83 -17.56 9.61
N GLU A 749 37.34 -18.75 9.34
CA GLU A 749 36.53 -19.99 9.25
C GLU A 749 36.60 -20.87 10.50
N ASP A 750 37.33 -20.42 11.51
CA ASP A 750 37.27 -21.01 12.85
C ASP A 750 35.89 -20.76 13.48
N ASP A 751 35.54 -21.64 14.41
CA ASP A 751 34.24 -21.67 15.07
C ASP A 751 33.87 -20.32 15.72
N GLU A 752 34.82 -19.66 16.39
CA GLU A 752 34.57 -18.38 17.07
C GLU A 752 34.28 -17.26 16.06
N SER A 753 35.06 -17.16 14.99
CA SER A 753 34.84 -16.19 13.91
C SER A 753 33.48 -16.38 13.25
N MET A 754 33.08 -17.63 13.03
CA MET A 754 31.83 -17.99 12.37
C MET A 754 30.63 -17.75 13.27
N ASP A 755 30.70 -18.13 14.54
CA ASP A 755 29.62 -17.88 15.52
C ASP A 755 29.40 -16.37 15.71
N ASN A 756 30.48 -15.59 15.79
CA ASN A 756 30.40 -14.13 15.84
C ASN A 756 29.78 -13.53 14.58
N PHE A 757 29.99 -14.14 13.41
CA PHE A 757 29.34 -13.72 12.17
C PHE A 757 27.85 -14.10 12.18
N ILE A 758 27.51 -15.32 12.58
CA ILE A 758 26.14 -15.83 12.72
C ILE A 758 25.33 -14.92 13.65
N ARG A 759 25.83 -14.60 14.85
CA ARG A 759 25.14 -13.71 15.80
C ARG A 759 24.81 -12.34 15.19
N ARG A 760 25.76 -11.75 14.46
CA ARG A 760 25.61 -10.40 13.88
C ARG A 760 24.73 -10.35 12.65
N ARG A 761 24.75 -11.40 11.81
CA ARG A 761 24.18 -11.38 10.45
C ARG A 761 22.94 -12.27 10.25
N SER A 762 22.53 -13.02 11.26
CA SER A 762 21.32 -13.85 11.18
C SER A 762 20.04 -13.02 11.11
N ARG A 763 19.03 -13.52 10.39
CA ARG A 763 17.69 -12.94 10.22
C ARG A 763 16.62 -14.03 10.17
N THR A 764 15.40 -13.68 10.57
CA THR A 764 14.21 -14.52 10.34
C THR A 764 13.99 -14.75 8.85
N THR A 765 13.44 -15.91 8.49
CA THR A 765 12.99 -16.21 7.12
C THR A 765 11.47 -16.37 7.01
N TYR A 766 10.74 -15.96 8.06
CA TYR A 766 9.28 -15.77 8.08
C TYR A 766 8.45 -17.08 8.04
N HIS A 767 8.98 -18.16 8.62
CA HIS A 767 8.38 -19.50 8.71
C HIS A 767 7.89 -19.84 10.13
N TYR A 768 7.18 -18.90 10.76
CA TYR A 768 6.65 -19.06 12.11
C TYR A 768 5.66 -20.23 12.21
N SER A 769 5.83 -21.07 13.22
CA SER A 769 4.98 -22.26 13.40
C SER A 769 4.87 -22.73 14.86
N SER A 770 4.10 -23.80 15.05
CA SER A 770 4.17 -24.71 16.21
C SER A 770 3.65 -24.17 17.56
N THR A 771 3.03 -22.99 17.57
CA THR A 771 2.47 -22.32 18.77
C THR A 771 1.14 -22.88 19.27
N CYS A 772 0.52 -23.77 18.50
CA CYS A 772 -0.66 -24.56 18.86
C CYS A 772 -0.45 -26.01 18.43
N ARG A 773 0.77 -26.54 18.63
CA ARG A 773 1.23 -27.82 18.08
C ARG A 773 0.25 -28.97 18.29
N MET A 774 0.13 -29.82 17.28
CA MET A 774 -0.53 -31.12 17.41
C MET A 774 0.39 -32.15 18.06
N GLY A 775 -0.21 -33.17 18.67
CA GLY A 775 0.51 -34.31 19.25
C GLY A 775 -0.16 -34.85 20.51
N PRO A 776 0.54 -35.68 21.28
CA PRO A 776 -0.02 -36.22 22.52
C PRO A 776 -0.14 -35.14 23.61
N HIS A 777 -1.18 -35.25 24.44
CA HIS A 777 -1.49 -34.25 25.48
C HIS A 777 -1.01 -34.65 26.89
N GLU A 778 -1.15 -35.93 27.24
CA GLU A 778 -0.95 -36.44 28.61
C GLU A 778 0.51 -36.87 28.85
N ASP A 779 0.97 -36.70 30.10
CA ASP A 779 2.27 -37.18 30.62
C ASP A 779 3.55 -36.69 29.91
N ILE A 780 3.50 -35.50 29.30
CA ILE A 780 4.69 -34.86 28.68
C ILE A 780 5.25 -33.73 29.58
N PRO A 781 6.51 -33.83 30.03
CA PRO A 781 7.21 -32.72 30.69
C PRO A 781 7.25 -31.48 29.79
N GLY A 782 6.82 -30.32 30.30
CA GLY A 782 6.81 -29.04 29.56
C GLY A 782 5.47 -28.66 28.92
N GLY A 783 4.40 -29.42 29.17
CA GLY A 783 3.07 -29.18 28.60
C GLY A 783 2.90 -29.92 27.28
N GLY A 784 1.86 -30.74 27.16
CA GLY A 784 1.60 -31.54 25.97
C GLY A 784 1.24 -30.73 24.73
N ALA A 785 0.54 -31.33 23.79
CA ALA A 785 0.00 -30.64 22.62
C ALA A 785 -1.21 -29.74 22.96
N VAL A 786 -1.52 -28.81 22.04
CA VAL A 786 -2.69 -27.91 22.10
C VAL A 786 -3.87 -28.52 21.37
N VAL A 787 -3.61 -29.25 20.29
CA VAL A 787 -4.63 -29.96 19.50
C VAL A 787 -4.30 -31.44 19.34
N ASP A 788 -5.32 -32.27 19.18
CA ASP A 788 -5.16 -33.70 18.86
C ASP A 788 -4.77 -33.93 17.39
N GLU A 789 -4.64 -35.20 16.97
CA GLU A 789 -4.32 -35.56 15.58
C GLU A 789 -5.43 -35.22 14.58
N GLN A 790 -6.64 -34.92 15.08
CA GLN A 790 -7.75 -34.38 14.31
C GLN A 790 -7.81 -32.85 14.37
N LEU A 791 -6.79 -32.20 14.94
CA LEU A 791 -6.69 -30.75 15.07
C LEU A 791 -7.76 -30.12 16.00
N LYS A 792 -8.42 -30.92 16.84
CA LYS A 792 -9.38 -30.45 17.84
C LYS A 792 -8.65 -29.94 19.07
N VAL A 793 -9.07 -28.80 19.60
CA VAL A 793 -8.47 -28.19 20.80
C VAL A 793 -8.79 -29.04 22.03
N PHE A 794 -7.75 -29.42 22.80
CA PHE A 794 -7.95 -30.27 23.97
C PHE A 794 -8.87 -29.64 25.01
N GLY A 795 -9.92 -30.38 25.38
CA GLY A 795 -10.87 -29.97 26.41
C GLY A 795 -11.91 -28.94 25.96
N VAL A 796 -11.97 -28.55 24.68
CA VAL A 796 -13.01 -27.65 24.15
C VAL A 796 -13.59 -28.24 22.87
N ARG A 797 -14.82 -28.77 22.94
CA ARG A 797 -15.49 -29.36 21.78
C ARG A 797 -15.94 -28.29 20.78
N GLY A 798 -16.03 -28.66 19.50
CA GLY A 798 -16.46 -27.75 18.42
C GLY A 798 -15.44 -26.67 18.06
N LEU A 799 -14.18 -26.82 18.49
CA LEU A 799 -13.10 -25.87 18.21
C LEU A 799 -11.88 -26.60 17.64
N ARG A 800 -11.38 -26.12 16.50
CA ARG A 800 -10.15 -26.59 15.86
C ARG A 800 -9.19 -25.45 15.59
N VAL A 801 -7.92 -25.79 15.42
CA VAL A 801 -6.91 -24.90 14.83
C VAL A 801 -6.38 -25.57 13.56
N ALA A 802 -6.27 -24.85 12.44
CA ALA A 802 -5.87 -25.44 11.17
C ALA A 802 -5.01 -24.47 10.38
N ASP A 803 -3.84 -24.13 10.91
CA ASP A 803 -2.85 -23.27 10.26
C ASP A 803 -1.42 -23.66 10.69
N ALA A 804 -0.41 -22.85 10.35
CA ALA A 804 0.99 -23.15 10.67
C ALA A 804 1.29 -23.34 12.18
N SER A 805 0.42 -22.88 13.07
CA SER A 805 0.58 -23.08 14.51
C SER A 805 0.47 -24.56 14.94
N VAL A 806 -0.18 -25.42 14.15
CA VAL A 806 -0.42 -26.83 14.55
C VAL A 806 0.70 -27.78 14.19
N LEU A 807 1.71 -27.31 13.46
CA LEU A 807 2.85 -28.16 13.13
C LEU A 807 3.52 -28.64 14.44
N PRO A 808 3.89 -29.92 14.59
CA PRO A 808 4.59 -30.43 15.77
C PRO A 808 5.91 -29.68 16.02
N TRP A 809 6.64 -29.45 14.92
CA TRP A 809 7.82 -28.61 14.79
C TRP A 809 7.81 -27.96 13.40
N VAL A 810 8.67 -26.97 13.19
CA VAL A 810 8.82 -26.34 11.87
C VAL A 810 9.39 -27.38 10.88
N LEU A 811 8.68 -27.63 9.79
CA LEU A 811 9.16 -28.53 8.74
C LEU A 811 10.38 -27.93 8.05
N GLY A 812 11.32 -28.77 7.59
CA GLY A 812 12.53 -28.35 6.87
C GLY A 812 12.26 -27.88 5.43
N VAL A 813 11.25 -27.04 5.24
CA VAL A 813 10.74 -26.58 3.95
C VAL A 813 9.93 -25.28 4.08
N HIS A 814 9.69 -24.58 2.97
CA HIS A 814 8.76 -23.45 2.95
C HIS A 814 7.33 -23.87 3.30
N LEU A 815 6.74 -23.23 4.30
CA LEU A 815 5.53 -23.73 4.95
C LEU A 815 4.22 -23.54 4.16
N GLN A 816 4.20 -22.81 3.05
CA GLN A 816 2.91 -22.49 2.42
C GLN A 816 2.16 -23.72 1.90
N ALA A 817 2.85 -24.68 1.28
CA ALA A 817 2.22 -25.90 0.79
C ALA A 817 1.83 -26.85 1.94
N PRO A 818 2.69 -27.08 2.96
CA PRO A 818 2.28 -27.81 4.17
C PRO A 818 1.05 -27.23 4.86
N VAL A 819 0.92 -25.91 4.95
CA VAL A 819 -0.26 -25.25 5.55
C VAL A 819 -1.53 -25.47 4.70
N VAL A 820 -1.42 -25.47 3.37
CA VAL A 820 -2.55 -25.83 2.49
C VAL A 820 -2.93 -27.30 2.66
N MET A 821 -1.95 -28.20 2.81
CA MET A 821 -2.19 -29.62 3.10
C MET A 821 -2.95 -29.81 4.43
N VAL A 822 -2.52 -29.11 5.50
CA VAL A 822 -3.20 -29.12 6.81
C VAL A 822 -4.65 -28.68 6.65
N ALA A 823 -4.91 -27.61 5.87
CA ALA A 823 -6.25 -27.09 5.65
C ALA A 823 -7.15 -28.06 4.84
N GLU A 824 -6.61 -28.69 3.80
CA GLU A 824 -7.31 -29.71 3.01
C GLU A 824 -7.70 -30.92 3.85
N LYS A 825 -6.77 -31.40 4.68
CA LYS A 825 -6.98 -32.53 5.56
C LYS A 825 -7.96 -32.19 6.69
N CYS A 826 -7.89 -31.00 7.26
CA CYS A 826 -8.87 -30.50 8.22
C CYS A 826 -10.28 -30.47 7.61
N ALA A 827 -10.42 -29.94 6.39
CA ALA A 827 -11.70 -29.95 5.69
C ALA A 827 -12.23 -31.37 5.50
N ASP A 828 -11.37 -32.32 5.11
CA ASP A 828 -11.73 -33.73 4.98
C ASP A 828 -12.21 -34.34 6.30
N MET A 829 -11.52 -34.09 7.41
CA MET A 829 -11.91 -34.55 8.74
C MET A 829 -13.27 -33.99 9.20
N ILE A 830 -13.60 -32.76 8.81
CA ILE A 830 -14.90 -32.12 9.11
C ILE A 830 -16.02 -32.70 8.24
N LEU A 831 -15.74 -32.92 6.96
CA LEU A 831 -16.73 -33.41 5.98
C LEU A 831 -16.98 -34.92 6.10
N HIS A 832 -15.98 -35.68 6.54
CA HIS A 832 -16.00 -37.12 6.67
C HIS A 832 -15.53 -37.56 8.08
N PRO A 833 -16.29 -37.22 9.13
CA PRO A 833 -15.91 -37.58 10.49
C PRO A 833 -15.84 -39.11 10.61
N LYS A 834 -14.77 -39.62 11.24
CA LYS A 834 -14.71 -41.02 11.66
C LYS A 834 -15.92 -41.25 12.59
N ARG A 835 -16.72 -42.29 12.31
CA ARG A 835 -17.77 -42.71 13.26
C ARG A 835 -17.06 -43.15 14.54
N GLU A 836 -17.27 -42.40 15.62
CA GLU A 836 -16.85 -42.78 16.98
C GLU A 836 -17.58 -44.06 17.45
#